data_AF-A0AAD9BKA4-F1
#
_entry.id   AF-A0AAD9BKA4-F1
#
_cell.length_a   1.000
_cell.length_b   1.000
_cell.length_c   1.000
_cell.angle_alpha   90.00
_cell.angle_beta   90.00
_cell.angle_gamma   90.00
#
_symmetry.space_group_name_H-M   'P 1'
#
loop_
_entity.id
_entity.type
_entity.pdbx_description
1 polymer ?
#
loop_
_entity_poly.entity_id
_entity_poly.type
_entity_poly.pdbx_seq_one_letter_code
_entity_poly.pdbx_strand_id
1 'polypeptide(L)'
;MCAQKEDVENFLKGNPSFAKQYFAKKMSPASISKASGLPDTQIDFSQFQELAQVEESKIMYDLIKDMQENINVEKVVFKILKRVTALIHADCCSLFMYRQRNGIGELATRLFNVSTEAQFDDCVVPPDSEIVYPLDMGIIGHVALTKKTVNVNDVTESPHFSSFVDDLTEYKTQTILASPILNGKDLVAVIMVLNKTTGPHFTAEDEDLFSKFLKIATLNLKIYHLSYLHNCETRKGQLLLWSANKVFEELTDIERQFHKALYTVRAYLNCDRYSVGLLDMTKEKEFFDIWPVLMGEQAPYSGPVTPDGREIIFYKVIDYILHGKEDIKVIPNPTPDHWALISGLPTYVAESGFICNIMNTAADEMFKFQTEPLDSSGWTIKNVLSLPIVNKKEEIVGVATFYNRKDGKPFDDQDEQLMEALTQFLGWSVLNPDTYDKMNKLENRKDIAQDMVLYHIKCRDDEIQNVLNTREVYGREPRDCEEEELLDILKKDLPPLIKKFEIYEFHFSDFNCTEMELVKCGVQMYYEVGVVKKFQVPQEALVRFMYSLSKGYRKITYHNWRHGFNVGQTMFTLLTTGLLKRYYTDLEVMAMITAGFLHDLDHRGTNNLYQVKSGNPMAKLHGSSILERHHLEMGKRQVEHVIHLTDIAIIATDLALYFKKRTMFQKIVDLSHTYEDEKKWVDFMSLETTRKEIVMAMMMTACDLSAIAKPWEVQSKVALSVAAEFWEQGDLERTVLEQQPIPMMDRNKSADLPKMQCGFIDFVCTFVYKEFSRFHPQIKPMLDGILNNRKEWNAKKEVYEASLKAIEDEKAPKEASKAPQNPSGGSKTCSMC
;
A
#
# COMPACT_ATOMS: atom_id res chain seq x y z
N MET A 1 93.76 -19.56 40.24
CA MET A 1 92.79 -19.32 41.33
C MET A 1 91.45 -19.86 40.85
N CYS A 2 90.99 -20.99 41.38
CA CYS A 2 89.63 -21.48 41.10
C CYS A 2 88.68 -20.80 42.07
N ALA A 3 87.66 -20.10 41.56
CA ALA A 3 86.57 -19.59 42.38
C ALA A 3 85.78 -20.78 42.95
N GLN A 4 85.40 -20.71 44.23
CA GLN A 4 84.55 -21.72 44.86
C GLN A 4 83.12 -21.59 44.32
N LYS A 5 82.36 -22.69 44.30
CA LYS A 5 81.01 -22.73 43.71
C LYS A 5 80.05 -21.70 44.35
N GLU A 6 80.19 -21.47 45.66
CA GLU A 6 79.38 -20.49 46.40
C GLU A 6 79.67 -19.04 45.99
N ASP A 7 80.91 -18.72 45.60
CA ASP A 7 81.28 -17.37 45.16
C ASP A 7 80.65 -17.03 43.80
N VAL A 8 80.53 -18.03 42.92
CA VAL A 8 79.90 -17.89 41.60
C VAL A 8 78.38 -17.74 41.74
N GLU A 9 77.75 -18.50 42.63
CA GLU A 9 76.31 -18.38 42.88
C GLU A 9 75.94 -17.03 43.50
N ASN A 10 76.72 -16.53 44.47
CA ASN A 10 76.50 -15.21 45.06
C ASN A 10 76.72 -14.09 44.04
N PHE A 11 77.72 -14.22 43.15
CA PHE A 11 77.95 -13.26 42.09
C PHE A 11 76.82 -13.21 41.06
N LEU A 12 76.29 -14.37 40.65
CA LEU A 12 75.19 -14.47 39.68
C LEU A 12 73.86 -13.98 40.27
N LYS A 13 73.58 -14.25 41.55
CA LYS A 13 72.41 -13.71 42.25
C LYS A 13 72.49 -12.19 42.43
N GLY A 14 73.69 -11.65 42.66
CA GLY A 14 73.94 -10.20 42.78
C GLY A 14 73.95 -9.43 41.45
N ASN A 15 74.13 -10.11 40.30
CA ASN A 15 74.22 -9.47 38.98
C ASN A 15 73.31 -10.16 37.93
N PRO A 16 71.98 -9.97 38.01
CA PRO A 16 71.02 -10.65 37.12
C PRO A 16 71.20 -10.28 35.64
N SER A 17 71.62 -9.05 35.35
CA SER A 17 71.88 -8.55 34.00
C SER A 17 73.07 -9.25 33.35
N PHE A 18 74.12 -9.52 34.13
CA PHE A 18 75.30 -10.26 33.66
C PHE A 18 74.94 -11.72 33.36
N ALA A 19 74.19 -12.39 34.23
CA ALA A 19 73.73 -13.75 33.99
C ALA A 19 72.90 -13.84 32.69
N LYS A 20 71.96 -12.90 32.50
CA LYS A 20 71.11 -12.85 31.30
C LYS A 20 71.93 -12.64 30.03
N GLN A 21 72.90 -11.72 30.04
CA GLN A 21 73.78 -11.49 28.89
C GLN A 21 74.76 -12.64 28.64
N TYR A 22 75.27 -13.28 29.69
CA TYR A 22 76.20 -14.40 29.57
C TYR A 22 75.54 -15.62 28.92
N PHE A 23 74.36 -16.04 29.40
CA PHE A 23 73.63 -17.17 28.84
C PHE A 23 73.07 -16.87 27.44
N ALA A 24 72.56 -15.65 27.20
CA ALA A 24 72.12 -15.24 25.86
C ALA A 24 73.26 -15.29 24.83
N LYS A 25 74.50 -15.03 25.26
CA LYS A 25 75.67 -15.09 24.40
C LYS A 25 76.16 -16.54 24.19
N LYS A 26 76.21 -17.37 25.25
CA LYS A 26 76.71 -18.75 25.21
C LYS A 26 75.75 -19.77 24.61
N MET A 27 74.44 -19.59 24.76
CA MET A 27 73.37 -20.44 24.20
C MET A 27 72.81 -19.87 22.88
N SER A 28 73.59 -19.04 22.18
CA SER A 28 73.22 -18.53 20.87
C SER A 28 73.57 -19.56 19.77
N PRO A 29 72.79 -19.67 18.68
CA PRO A 29 73.07 -20.59 17.57
C PRO A 29 74.50 -20.47 17.03
N ALA A 30 75.00 -19.24 16.95
CA ALA A 30 76.36 -18.91 16.50
C ALA A 30 77.48 -19.42 17.43
N SER A 31 77.18 -19.67 18.72
CA SER A 31 78.15 -20.20 19.68
C SER A 31 78.20 -21.73 19.69
N ILE A 32 77.09 -22.39 19.36
CA ILE A 32 76.99 -23.84 19.23
C ILE A 32 77.64 -24.28 17.92
N SER A 33 77.36 -23.57 16.83
CA SER A 33 78.06 -23.64 15.53
C SER A 33 79.59 -23.62 15.68
N LYS A 34 80.10 -22.73 16.53
CA LYS A 34 81.54 -22.61 16.83
C LYS A 34 82.13 -23.75 17.66
N ALA A 35 81.31 -24.47 18.42
CA ALA A 35 81.74 -25.57 19.29
C ALA A 35 81.65 -26.93 18.59
N SER A 36 80.70 -27.11 17.67
CA SER A 36 80.51 -28.34 16.87
C SER A 36 81.22 -28.31 15.50
N GLY A 37 81.66 -27.14 15.04
CA GLY A 37 82.44 -26.98 13.81
C GLY A 37 81.62 -27.05 12.51
N LEU A 38 80.28 -26.92 12.58
CA LEU A 38 79.38 -26.95 11.42
C LEU A 38 78.85 -25.55 11.07
N PRO A 39 78.59 -25.24 9.78
CA PRO A 39 78.01 -23.95 9.36
C PRO A 39 76.57 -23.74 9.87
N ASP A 40 76.18 -22.48 10.15
CA ASP A 40 74.86 -22.10 10.70
C ASP A 40 73.65 -22.61 9.89
N THR A 41 73.81 -22.89 8.60
CA THR A 41 72.76 -23.38 7.70
C THR A 41 72.58 -24.90 7.70
N GLN A 42 73.51 -25.66 8.30
CA GLN A 42 73.48 -27.13 8.40
C GLN A 42 73.16 -27.63 9.82
N ILE A 43 72.79 -26.73 10.74
CA ILE A 43 72.27 -27.13 12.04
C ILE A 43 70.82 -27.57 11.83
N ASP A 44 70.65 -28.87 11.61
CA ASP A 44 69.36 -29.50 11.51
C ASP A 44 68.79 -29.75 12.91
N PHE A 45 67.89 -28.86 13.35
CA PHE A 45 67.19 -28.98 14.63
C PHE A 45 66.22 -30.16 14.67
N SER A 46 65.94 -30.84 13.55
CA SER A 46 65.11 -32.05 13.53
C SER A 46 65.74 -33.26 14.23
N GLN A 47 67.04 -33.21 14.54
CA GLN A 47 67.73 -34.25 15.33
C GLN A 47 67.64 -34.05 16.85
N PHE A 48 67.12 -32.92 17.33
CA PHE A 48 66.84 -32.74 18.77
C PHE A 48 65.43 -33.24 19.06
N GLN A 49 65.36 -34.38 19.74
CA GLN A 49 64.16 -35.17 20.02
C GLN A 49 63.09 -34.46 20.88
N GLU A 50 63.38 -33.26 21.40
CA GLU A 50 62.46 -32.42 22.17
C GLU A 50 62.52 -30.99 21.62
N LEU A 51 61.48 -30.56 20.90
CA LEU A 51 61.26 -29.14 20.60
C LEU A 51 61.22 -28.37 21.93
N ALA A 52 62.08 -27.38 22.10
CA ALA A 52 62.02 -26.53 23.27
C ALA A 52 60.67 -25.78 23.29
N GLN A 53 60.03 -25.58 24.45
CA GLN A 53 58.78 -24.82 24.60
C GLN A 53 58.81 -23.43 23.91
N VAL A 54 60.00 -22.86 23.72
CA VAL A 54 60.25 -21.60 23.02
C VAL A 54 60.02 -21.73 21.50
N GLU A 55 60.35 -22.86 20.90
CA GLU A 55 60.17 -23.13 19.47
C GLU A 55 58.70 -23.38 19.13
N GLU A 56 57.99 -24.15 19.97
CA GLU A 56 56.53 -24.32 19.87
C GLU A 56 55.82 -22.96 19.93
N SER A 57 56.22 -22.11 20.89
CA SER A 57 55.68 -20.75 21.04
C SER A 57 55.98 -19.85 19.83
N LYS A 58 57.15 -20.00 19.20
CA LYS A 58 57.53 -19.24 18.01
C LYS A 58 56.70 -19.66 16.80
N ILE A 59 56.52 -20.97 16.58
CA ILE A 59 55.66 -21.49 15.51
C ILE A 59 54.22 -21.00 15.71
N MET A 60 53.72 -21.04 16.94
CA MET A 60 52.39 -20.55 17.27
C MET A 60 52.24 -19.05 16.97
N TYR A 61 53.24 -18.23 17.33
CA TYR A 61 53.25 -16.80 17.03
C TYR A 61 53.27 -16.52 15.52
N ASP A 62 54.10 -17.23 14.76
CA ASP A 62 54.20 -17.07 13.31
C ASP A 62 52.87 -17.43 12.61
N LEU A 63 52.18 -18.49 13.08
CA LEU A 63 50.84 -18.85 12.58
C LEU A 63 49.79 -17.77 12.87
N ILE A 64 49.81 -17.19 14.08
CA ILE A 64 48.88 -16.11 14.45
C ILE A 64 49.16 -14.84 13.63
N LYS A 65 50.43 -14.53 13.36
CA LYS A 65 50.81 -13.43 12.50
C LYS A 65 50.35 -13.66 11.06
N ASP A 66 50.55 -14.87 10.53
CA ASP A 66 50.07 -15.28 9.20
C ASP A 66 48.54 -15.17 9.07
N MET A 67 47.79 -15.44 10.14
CA MET A 67 46.34 -15.24 10.19
C MET A 67 45.93 -13.77 10.07
N GLN A 68 46.72 -12.83 10.60
CA GLN A 68 46.41 -11.39 10.53
C GLN A 68 46.76 -10.79 9.17
N GLU A 69 47.82 -11.29 8.52
CA GLU A 69 48.34 -10.71 7.28
C GLU A 69 47.68 -11.29 6.01
N ASN A 70 47.17 -12.53 6.04
CA ASN A 70 46.59 -13.18 4.86
C ASN A 70 45.06 -13.05 4.78
N ILE A 71 44.57 -12.56 3.64
CA ILE A 71 43.13 -12.47 3.34
C ILE A 71 42.54 -13.84 2.96
N ASN A 72 43.35 -14.77 2.43
CA ASN A 72 42.89 -16.09 2.04
C ASN A 72 43.01 -17.09 3.21
N VAL A 73 41.86 -17.38 3.82
CA VAL A 73 41.69 -18.30 4.96
C VAL A 73 42.15 -19.72 4.63
N GLU A 74 41.92 -20.20 3.41
CA GLU A 74 42.31 -21.56 3.02
C GLU A 74 43.83 -21.74 3.00
N LYS A 75 44.57 -20.71 2.58
CA LYS A 75 46.04 -20.71 2.62
C LYS A 75 46.56 -20.75 4.06
N VAL A 76 45.90 -20.05 4.97
CA VAL A 76 46.26 -20.04 6.40
C VAL A 76 45.97 -21.40 7.02
N VAL A 77 44.81 -21.98 6.75
CA VAL A 77 44.46 -23.34 7.23
C VAL A 77 45.42 -24.36 6.67
N PHE A 78 45.75 -24.32 5.37
CA PHE A 78 46.77 -25.18 4.76
C PHE A 78 48.12 -25.10 5.48
N LYS A 79 48.62 -23.89 5.76
CA LYS A 79 49.86 -23.70 6.52
C LYS A 79 49.76 -24.32 7.92
N ILE A 80 48.62 -24.16 8.61
CA ILE A 80 48.39 -24.76 9.93
C ILE A 80 48.40 -26.29 9.83
N LEU A 81 47.67 -26.88 8.88
CA LEU A 81 47.64 -28.33 8.69
C LEU A 81 49.02 -28.89 8.38
N LYS A 82 49.79 -28.24 7.50
CA LYS A 82 51.17 -28.61 7.18
C LYS A 82 52.09 -28.61 8.41
N ARG A 83 51.94 -27.61 9.29
CA ARG A 83 52.69 -27.54 10.56
C ARG A 83 52.24 -28.61 11.55
N VAL A 84 50.94 -28.85 11.66
CA VAL A 84 50.37 -29.90 12.50
C VAL A 84 50.90 -31.27 12.08
N THR A 85 50.82 -31.61 10.78
CA THR A 85 51.33 -32.88 10.22
C THR A 85 52.80 -33.11 10.59
N ALA A 86 53.63 -32.05 10.51
CA ALA A 86 55.04 -32.13 10.89
C ALA A 86 55.25 -32.38 12.39
N LEU A 87 54.46 -31.72 13.25
CA LEU A 87 54.59 -31.77 14.70
C LEU A 87 54.12 -33.10 15.31
N ILE A 88 53.01 -33.65 14.81
CA ILE A 88 52.48 -34.95 15.28
C ILE A 88 53.06 -36.13 14.49
N HIS A 89 54.05 -35.89 13.63
CA HIS A 89 54.69 -36.92 12.81
C HIS A 89 53.68 -37.82 12.07
N ALA A 90 52.75 -37.20 11.37
CA ALA A 90 51.79 -37.89 10.52
C ALA A 90 52.23 -37.86 9.05
N ASP A 91 51.71 -38.78 8.25
CA ASP A 91 51.99 -38.83 6.81
C ASP A 91 51.23 -37.72 6.08
N CYS A 92 49.91 -37.64 6.30
CA CYS A 92 49.08 -36.62 5.66
C CYS A 92 47.91 -36.16 6.54
N CYS A 93 47.37 -35.00 6.18
CA CYS A 93 46.23 -34.36 6.83
C CYS A 93 45.23 -33.83 5.80
N SER A 94 43.95 -33.87 6.12
CA SER A 94 42.85 -33.45 5.24
C SER A 94 41.80 -32.64 6.00
N LEU A 95 41.14 -31.73 5.28
CA LEU A 95 40.06 -30.86 5.77
C LEU A 95 38.77 -31.15 5.01
N PHE A 96 37.72 -31.42 5.77
CA PHE A 96 36.36 -31.64 5.27
C PHE A 96 35.45 -30.51 5.77
N MET A 97 34.75 -29.84 4.87
CA MET A 97 33.82 -28.76 5.18
C MET A 97 32.42 -29.31 5.32
N TYR A 98 31.69 -28.89 6.35
CA TYR A 98 30.30 -29.26 6.56
C TYR A 98 29.38 -28.36 5.72
N ARG A 99 28.41 -28.97 5.03
CA ARG A 99 27.30 -28.27 4.38
C ARG A 99 26.00 -29.06 4.55
N GLN A 100 24.87 -28.41 4.33
CA GLN A 100 23.53 -29.01 4.49
C GLN A 100 22.70 -28.75 3.24
N ARG A 101 21.86 -29.72 2.86
CA ARG A 101 20.97 -29.67 1.69
C ARG A 101 19.63 -30.31 2.04
N ASN A 102 18.51 -29.64 1.77
CA ASN A 102 17.17 -30.15 2.09
C ASN A 102 17.05 -30.68 3.54
N GLY A 103 17.78 -30.08 4.48
CA GLY A 103 17.85 -30.54 5.87
C GLY A 103 18.82 -31.69 6.17
N ILE A 104 19.46 -32.32 5.17
CA ILE A 104 20.43 -33.41 5.34
C ILE A 104 21.86 -32.86 5.29
N GLY A 105 22.67 -33.14 6.31
CA GLY A 105 24.08 -32.71 6.38
C GLY A 105 25.01 -33.64 5.61
N GLU A 106 26.09 -33.06 5.05
CA GLU A 106 27.15 -33.78 4.36
C GLU A 106 28.50 -33.07 4.54
N LEU A 107 29.60 -33.79 4.26
CA LEU A 107 30.97 -33.32 4.42
C LEU A 107 31.71 -33.41 3.09
N ALA A 108 32.19 -32.28 2.57
CA ALA A 108 32.92 -32.21 1.31
C ALA A 108 34.42 -31.95 1.53
N THR A 109 35.28 -32.63 0.79
CA THR A 109 36.74 -32.37 0.84
C THR A 109 37.07 -30.97 0.33
N ARG A 110 37.90 -30.22 1.07
CA ARG A 110 38.40 -28.91 0.61
C ARG A 110 39.91 -28.85 0.49
N LEU A 111 40.62 -29.40 1.46
CA LEU A 111 42.07 -29.65 1.38
C LEU A 111 42.29 -31.14 1.56
N PHE A 112 43.04 -31.75 0.65
CA PHE A 112 43.28 -33.18 0.64
C PHE A 112 44.78 -33.48 0.52
N ASN A 113 45.24 -34.53 1.20
CA ASN A 113 46.64 -35.00 1.16
C ASN A 113 47.71 -33.96 1.52
N VAL A 114 47.48 -33.15 2.57
CA VAL A 114 48.45 -32.16 3.05
C VAL A 114 49.59 -32.85 3.82
N SER A 115 50.75 -33.00 3.17
CA SER A 115 51.99 -33.49 3.77
C SER A 115 52.97 -32.36 4.12
N THR A 116 54.09 -32.70 4.77
CA THR A 116 55.13 -31.74 5.18
C THR A 116 55.86 -31.06 4.02
N GLU A 117 55.84 -31.64 2.82
CA GLU A 117 56.47 -31.10 1.61
C GLU A 117 55.47 -30.49 0.63
N ALA A 118 54.17 -30.72 0.84
CA ALA A 118 53.11 -30.31 -0.07
C ALA A 118 53.06 -28.80 -0.35
N GLN A 119 52.62 -28.45 -1.56
CA GLN A 119 52.30 -27.08 -1.98
C GLN A 119 50.78 -26.85 -1.93
N PHE A 120 50.37 -25.59 -1.77
CA PHE A 120 48.95 -25.25 -1.61
C PHE A 120 48.11 -25.63 -2.84
N ASP A 121 48.57 -25.27 -4.03
CA ASP A 121 47.79 -25.43 -5.27
C ASP A 121 47.54 -26.91 -5.61
N ASP A 122 48.40 -27.83 -5.17
CA ASP A 122 48.24 -29.27 -5.38
C ASP A 122 47.27 -29.93 -4.39
N CYS A 123 47.00 -29.29 -3.24
CA CYS A 123 46.18 -29.84 -2.16
C CYS A 123 44.75 -29.29 -2.14
N VAL A 124 44.47 -28.21 -2.88
CA VAL A 124 43.14 -27.60 -2.95
C VAL A 124 42.27 -28.41 -3.89
N VAL A 125 41.12 -28.88 -3.40
CA VAL A 125 40.18 -29.66 -4.19
C VAL A 125 39.16 -28.72 -4.86
N PRO A 126 39.05 -28.71 -6.20
CA PRO A 126 38.01 -27.95 -6.89
C PRO A 126 36.62 -28.60 -6.71
N PRO A 127 35.52 -27.83 -6.78
CA PRO A 127 34.15 -28.33 -6.56
C PRO A 127 33.77 -29.55 -7.41
N ASP A 128 34.22 -29.57 -8.67
CA ASP A 128 33.94 -30.65 -9.64
C ASP A 128 34.63 -31.98 -9.29
N SER A 129 35.56 -31.99 -8.32
CA SER A 129 36.33 -33.17 -7.89
C SER A 129 36.29 -33.41 -6.38
N GLU A 130 35.30 -32.81 -5.70
CA GLU A 130 35.09 -33.03 -4.27
C GLU A 130 34.63 -34.45 -3.97
N ILE A 131 35.14 -35.01 -2.88
CA ILE A 131 34.66 -36.26 -2.29
C ILE A 131 33.67 -35.88 -1.20
N VAL A 132 32.44 -36.37 -1.30
CA VAL A 132 31.37 -36.07 -0.37
C VAL A 132 31.08 -37.28 0.51
N TYR A 133 31.08 -37.08 1.83
CA TYR A 133 30.71 -38.06 2.83
C TYR A 133 29.34 -37.76 3.42
N PRO A 134 28.40 -38.72 3.41
CA PRO A 134 27.21 -38.61 4.23
C PRO A 134 27.57 -38.84 5.71
N LEU A 135 26.75 -38.30 6.62
CA LEU A 135 27.05 -38.32 8.06
C LEU A 135 27.01 -39.73 8.70
N ASP A 136 26.33 -40.67 8.07
CA ASP A 136 26.20 -42.06 8.53
C ASP A 136 27.34 -42.98 8.04
N MET A 137 28.26 -42.45 7.22
CA MET A 137 29.36 -43.21 6.64
C MET A 137 30.73 -42.69 7.09
N GLY A 138 31.62 -43.62 7.41
CA GLY A 138 33.02 -43.29 7.72
C GLY A 138 33.23 -42.74 9.13
N ILE A 139 34.49 -42.70 9.54
CA ILE A 139 34.91 -42.12 10.83
C ILE A 139 34.63 -40.62 10.87
N ILE A 140 34.72 -39.94 9.71
CA ILE A 140 34.45 -38.51 9.59
C ILE A 140 32.98 -38.20 9.89
N GLY A 141 32.05 -39.02 9.39
CA GLY A 141 30.62 -38.94 9.72
C GLY A 141 30.36 -39.19 11.20
N HIS A 142 31.00 -40.23 11.78
CA HIS A 142 30.91 -40.50 13.22
C HIS A 142 31.42 -39.32 14.09
N VAL A 143 32.54 -38.70 13.70
CA VAL A 143 33.08 -37.50 14.37
C VAL A 143 32.13 -36.32 14.26
N ALA A 144 31.51 -36.11 13.11
CA ALA A 144 30.52 -35.06 12.90
C ALA A 144 29.26 -35.24 13.77
N LEU A 145 28.78 -36.48 13.91
CA LEU A 145 27.61 -36.82 14.75
C LEU A 145 27.92 -36.70 16.24
N THR A 146 29.06 -37.25 16.68
CA THR A 146 29.44 -37.27 18.11
C THR A 146 29.98 -35.93 18.59
N LYS A 147 30.49 -35.09 17.68
CA LYS A 147 31.15 -33.81 17.96
C LYS A 147 32.31 -33.93 18.94
N LYS A 148 33.00 -35.08 18.90
CA LYS A 148 34.18 -35.38 19.74
C LYS A 148 35.35 -35.80 18.87
N THR A 149 36.56 -35.54 19.37
CA THR A 149 37.79 -36.07 18.77
C THR A 149 37.80 -37.59 18.91
N VAL A 150 38.19 -38.28 17.85
CA VAL A 150 38.29 -39.74 17.78
C VAL A 150 39.70 -40.12 17.33
N ASN A 151 40.34 -40.97 18.11
CA ASN A 151 41.63 -41.58 17.80
C ASN A 151 41.41 -43.08 17.57
N VAL A 152 41.76 -43.55 16.38
CA VAL A 152 41.63 -44.95 15.94
C VAL A 152 43.04 -45.51 15.74
N ASN A 153 43.42 -46.42 16.64
CA ASN A 153 44.74 -47.05 16.65
C ASN A 153 44.93 -48.07 15.53
N ASP A 154 43.86 -48.76 15.13
CA ASP A 154 43.82 -49.66 13.98
C ASP A 154 42.46 -49.53 13.29
N VAL A 155 42.48 -49.15 12.00
CA VAL A 155 41.25 -48.96 11.22
C VAL A 155 40.48 -50.25 10.97
N THR A 156 41.14 -51.42 10.99
CA THR A 156 40.50 -52.72 10.74
C THR A 156 39.59 -53.15 11.89
N GLU A 157 39.83 -52.64 13.09
CA GLU A 157 39.02 -52.90 14.28
C GLU A 157 37.83 -51.92 14.39
N SER A 158 37.81 -50.84 13.60
CA SER A 158 36.78 -49.81 13.68
C SER A 158 35.56 -50.15 12.81
N PRO A 159 34.35 -50.28 13.40
CA PRO A 159 33.13 -50.55 12.63
C PRO A 159 32.69 -49.37 11.76
N HIS A 160 33.28 -48.19 11.95
CA HIS A 160 32.96 -46.97 11.23
C HIS A 160 33.95 -46.65 10.10
N PHE A 161 34.96 -47.49 9.86
CA PHE A 161 35.91 -47.27 8.77
C PHE A 161 35.30 -47.59 7.40
N SER A 162 35.70 -46.84 6.37
CA SER A 162 35.28 -47.05 4.97
C SER A 162 36.52 -47.05 4.08
N SER A 163 36.70 -48.09 3.27
CA SER A 163 37.83 -48.21 2.33
C SER A 163 37.62 -47.44 1.01
N PHE A 164 36.45 -46.83 0.80
CA PHE A 164 36.08 -46.23 -0.49
C PHE A 164 37.12 -45.23 -1.02
N VAL A 165 37.65 -44.35 -0.16
CA VAL A 165 38.66 -43.37 -0.59
C VAL A 165 40.05 -43.99 -0.71
N ASP A 166 40.38 -44.98 0.11
CA ASP A 166 41.62 -45.75 0.00
C ASP A 166 41.68 -46.46 -1.37
N ASP A 167 40.57 -47.07 -1.80
CA ASP A 167 40.43 -47.74 -3.09
C ASP A 167 40.54 -46.75 -4.27
N LEU A 168 39.99 -45.53 -4.12
CA LEU A 168 40.06 -44.49 -5.14
C LEU A 168 41.46 -43.86 -5.29
N THR A 169 42.21 -43.78 -4.19
CA THR A 169 43.50 -43.08 -4.13
C THR A 169 44.70 -44.03 -4.12
N GLU A 170 44.47 -45.34 -4.15
CA GLU A 170 45.49 -46.39 -4.00
C GLU A 170 46.36 -46.21 -2.74
N TYR A 171 45.76 -45.67 -1.67
CA TYR A 171 46.42 -45.38 -0.40
C TYR A 171 45.95 -46.35 0.68
N LYS A 172 46.84 -46.71 1.62
CA LYS A 172 46.49 -47.62 2.72
C LYS A 172 46.46 -46.88 4.05
N THR A 173 45.27 -46.66 4.58
CA THR A 173 45.08 -46.08 5.90
C THR A 173 45.26 -47.15 6.99
N GLN A 174 46.01 -46.84 8.05
CA GLN A 174 46.29 -47.71 9.19
C GLN A 174 45.84 -47.09 10.52
N THR A 175 46.17 -45.82 10.74
CA THR A 175 45.80 -45.07 11.96
C THR A 175 45.14 -43.74 11.63
N ILE A 176 44.14 -43.33 12.41
CA ILE A 176 43.38 -42.10 12.15
C ILE A 176 43.24 -41.29 13.44
N LEU A 177 43.51 -39.99 13.36
CA LEU A 177 43.15 -39.01 14.38
C LEU A 177 42.27 -37.93 13.75
N ALA A 178 41.02 -37.83 14.16
CA ALA A 178 40.05 -36.90 13.59
C ALA A 178 39.39 -36.04 14.66
N SER A 179 39.24 -34.75 14.40
CA SER A 179 38.63 -33.80 15.34
C SER A 179 37.69 -32.82 14.66
N PRO A 180 36.53 -32.51 15.26
CA PRO A 180 35.56 -31.58 14.70
C PRO A 180 35.89 -30.14 15.07
N ILE A 181 35.56 -29.22 14.17
CA ILE A 181 35.62 -27.78 14.36
C ILE A 181 34.20 -27.27 14.60
N LEU A 182 33.95 -26.76 15.82
CA LEU A 182 32.62 -26.35 16.27
C LEU A 182 32.51 -24.85 16.48
N ASN A 183 31.47 -24.21 15.95
CA ASN A 183 31.06 -22.84 16.29
C ASN A 183 29.86 -22.86 17.24
N GLY A 184 30.12 -22.74 18.54
CA GLY A 184 29.08 -22.96 19.55
C GLY A 184 28.62 -24.41 19.52
N LYS A 185 27.41 -24.66 19.01
CA LYS A 185 26.85 -26.00 18.83
C LYS A 185 26.97 -26.53 17.40
N ASP A 186 27.27 -25.66 16.43
CA ASP A 186 27.20 -26.00 15.01
C ASP A 186 28.54 -26.54 14.51
N LEU A 187 28.50 -27.56 13.65
CA LEU A 187 29.68 -28.13 13.03
C LEU A 187 30.09 -27.29 11.82
N VAL A 188 31.35 -26.90 11.74
CA VAL A 188 31.89 -26.10 10.64
C VAL A 188 32.71 -26.97 9.69
N ALA A 189 33.58 -27.81 10.27
CA ALA A 189 34.50 -28.66 9.52
C ALA A 189 34.95 -29.86 10.36
N VAL A 190 35.57 -30.84 9.72
CA VAL A 190 36.28 -31.95 10.36
C VAL A 190 37.70 -31.99 9.81
N ILE A 191 38.70 -32.07 10.69
CA ILE A 191 40.10 -32.25 10.30
C ILE A 191 40.49 -33.68 10.64
N MET A 192 41.11 -34.36 9.68
CA MET A 192 41.53 -35.75 9.79
C MET A 192 43.03 -35.87 9.49
N VAL A 193 43.74 -36.58 10.35
CA VAL A 193 45.16 -36.89 10.23
C VAL A 193 45.30 -38.39 10.07
N LEU A 194 46.13 -38.81 9.12
CA LEU A 194 46.34 -40.22 8.76
C LEU A 194 47.77 -40.65 9.01
N ASN A 195 47.92 -41.91 9.44
CA ASN A 195 49.17 -42.68 9.54
C ASN A 195 50.32 -41.99 10.31
N LYS A 196 50.57 -42.46 11.53
CA LYS A 196 51.75 -42.05 12.31
C LYS A 196 53.04 -42.60 11.66
N THR A 197 54.06 -41.75 11.49
CA THR A 197 55.34 -42.14 10.84
C THR A 197 56.41 -42.60 11.83
N THR A 198 56.39 -42.10 13.07
CA THR A 198 57.41 -42.39 14.10
C THR A 198 57.01 -43.49 15.09
N GLY A 199 55.82 -44.09 14.95
CA GLY A 199 55.30 -45.12 15.85
C GLY A 199 54.04 -45.80 15.31
N PRO A 200 53.52 -46.83 16.01
CA PRO A 200 52.41 -47.64 15.51
C PRO A 200 51.03 -46.98 15.61
N HIS A 201 50.83 -45.98 16.49
CA HIS A 201 49.58 -45.23 16.64
C HIS A 201 49.83 -43.85 17.27
N PHE A 202 48.81 -42.98 17.23
CA PHE A 202 48.86 -41.65 17.84
C PHE A 202 48.74 -41.73 19.37
N THR A 203 49.60 -40.99 20.08
CA THR A 203 49.67 -40.97 21.54
C THR A 203 48.76 -39.90 22.16
N ALA A 204 48.53 -39.96 23.49
CA ALA A 204 47.80 -38.91 24.20
C ALA A 204 48.51 -37.54 24.14
N GLU A 205 49.84 -37.52 24.00
CA GLU A 205 50.61 -36.29 23.79
C GLU A 205 50.35 -35.72 22.38
N ASP A 206 50.23 -36.58 21.37
CA ASP A 206 49.83 -36.17 20.02
C ASP A 206 48.43 -35.57 20.00
N GLU A 207 47.49 -36.14 20.77
CA GLU A 207 46.13 -35.59 20.91
C GLU A 207 46.13 -34.19 21.56
N ASP A 208 46.93 -33.98 22.61
CA ASP A 208 47.06 -32.66 23.26
C ASP A 208 47.72 -31.64 22.33
N LEU A 209 48.78 -32.03 21.63
CA LEU A 209 49.45 -31.18 20.65
C LEU A 209 48.52 -30.84 19.47
N PHE A 210 47.83 -31.84 18.93
CA PHE A 210 46.82 -31.65 17.88
C PHE A 210 45.74 -30.67 18.35
N SER A 211 45.18 -30.87 19.55
CA SER A 211 44.18 -30.00 20.15
C SER A 211 44.66 -28.55 20.35
N LYS A 212 45.90 -28.33 20.79
CA LYS A 212 46.50 -26.99 20.95
C LYS A 212 46.55 -26.21 19.65
N PHE A 213 47.08 -26.83 18.59
CA PHE A 213 47.18 -26.17 17.28
C PHE A 213 45.83 -26.06 16.56
N LEU A 214 44.94 -27.03 16.77
CA LEU A 214 43.59 -27.02 16.22
C LEU A 214 42.75 -25.85 16.76
N LYS A 215 43.01 -25.35 17.98
CA LYS A 215 42.34 -24.15 18.51
C LYS A 215 42.57 -22.91 17.63
N ILE A 216 43.75 -22.81 17.01
CA ILE A 216 44.10 -21.70 16.11
C ILE A 216 43.38 -21.85 14.77
N ALA A 217 43.41 -23.06 14.18
CA ALA A 217 42.63 -23.39 12.99
C ALA A 217 41.12 -23.14 13.21
N THR A 218 40.61 -23.53 14.39
CA THR A 218 39.23 -23.33 14.81
C THR A 218 38.87 -21.85 14.83
N LEU A 219 39.72 -20.99 15.40
CA LEU A 219 39.47 -19.55 15.43
C LEU A 219 39.44 -18.96 14.01
N ASN A 220 40.37 -19.36 13.15
CA ASN A 220 40.44 -18.87 11.77
C ASN A 220 39.22 -19.30 10.94
N LEU A 221 38.86 -20.59 10.99
CA LEU A 221 37.69 -21.14 10.31
C LEU A 221 36.37 -20.54 10.84
N LYS A 222 36.29 -20.25 12.15
CA LYS A 222 35.13 -19.55 12.74
C LYS A 222 34.96 -18.15 12.19
N ILE A 223 36.04 -17.36 12.15
CA ILE A 223 35.99 -15.99 11.63
C ILE A 223 35.56 -16.01 10.15
N TYR A 224 36.11 -16.93 9.37
CA TYR A 224 35.70 -17.14 7.98
C TYR A 224 34.22 -17.48 7.85
N HIS A 225 33.76 -18.48 8.60
CA HIS A 225 32.37 -18.92 8.56
C HIS A 225 31.42 -17.80 9.01
N LEU A 226 31.77 -17.05 10.06
CA LEU A 226 30.98 -15.91 10.51
C LEU A 226 30.94 -14.78 9.47
N SER A 227 32.06 -14.48 8.81
CA SER A 227 32.12 -13.51 7.72
C SER A 227 31.30 -13.96 6.51
N TYR A 228 31.29 -15.26 6.21
CA TYR A 228 30.46 -15.84 5.15
C TYR A 228 28.98 -15.66 5.47
N LEU A 229 28.55 -16.07 6.67
CA LEU A 229 27.17 -15.90 7.14
C LEU A 229 26.74 -14.42 7.14
N HIS A 230 27.60 -13.51 7.61
CA HIS A 230 27.32 -12.08 7.58
C HIS A 230 27.13 -11.54 6.15
N ASN A 231 27.92 -12.01 5.19
CA ASN A 231 27.77 -11.66 3.78
C ASN A 231 26.44 -12.20 3.23
N CYS A 232 26.10 -13.47 3.51
CA CYS A 232 24.83 -14.06 3.10
C CYS A 232 23.61 -13.29 3.64
N GLU A 233 23.64 -12.94 4.93
CA GLU A 233 22.57 -12.14 5.57
C GLU A 233 22.47 -10.72 5.00
N THR A 234 23.61 -10.05 4.78
CA THR A 234 23.61 -8.72 4.16
C THR A 234 23.07 -8.77 2.73
N ARG A 235 23.45 -9.80 1.96
CA ARG A 235 22.96 -10.06 0.61
C ARG A 235 21.45 -10.29 0.61
N LYS A 236 20.94 -11.08 1.55
CA LYS A 236 19.49 -11.32 1.76
C LYS A 236 18.74 -10.03 2.05
N GLY A 237 19.24 -9.22 2.98
CA GLY A 237 18.64 -7.93 3.33
C GLY A 237 18.59 -6.96 2.14
N GLN A 238 19.69 -6.81 1.40
CA GLN A 238 19.74 -5.94 0.21
C GLN A 238 18.82 -6.44 -0.90
N LEU A 239 18.82 -7.75 -1.17
CA LEU A 239 17.97 -8.35 -2.19
C LEU A 239 16.49 -8.09 -1.91
N LEU A 240 16.04 -8.31 -0.68
CA LEU A 240 14.65 -8.06 -0.30
C LEU A 240 14.31 -6.57 -0.36
N LEU A 241 15.19 -5.69 0.11
CA LEU A 241 14.96 -4.24 0.10
C LEU A 241 14.83 -3.69 -1.33
N TRP A 242 15.72 -4.08 -2.23
CA TRP A 242 15.68 -3.63 -3.62
C TRP A 242 14.50 -4.23 -4.39
N SER A 243 14.18 -5.51 -4.16
CA SER A 243 12.98 -6.14 -4.70
C SER A 243 11.72 -5.39 -4.25
N ALA A 244 11.63 -5.07 -2.95
CA ALA A 244 10.51 -4.34 -2.39
C ALA A 244 10.35 -2.94 -2.97
N ASN A 245 11.45 -2.19 -3.07
CA ASN A 245 11.44 -0.86 -3.68
C ASN A 245 10.83 -0.92 -5.10
N LYS A 246 11.27 -1.88 -5.92
CA LYS A 246 10.80 -2.02 -7.30
C LYS A 246 9.37 -2.55 -7.44
N VAL A 247 8.96 -3.44 -6.55
CA VAL A 247 7.58 -3.91 -6.47
C VAL A 247 6.62 -2.78 -6.06
N PHE A 248 6.99 -1.93 -5.09
CA PHE A 248 6.12 -0.83 -4.68
C PHE A 248 6.09 0.33 -5.68
N GLU A 249 7.09 0.44 -6.55
CA GLU A 249 7.11 1.41 -7.65
C GLU A 249 6.10 1.06 -8.76
N GLU A 250 5.93 -0.23 -9.05
CA GLU A 250 5.02 -0.72 -10.10
C GLU A 250 3.83 -1.42 -9.43
N LEU A 251 2.65 -0.80 -9.33
CA LEU A 251 1.54 -1.38 -8.56
C LEU A 251 0.51 -2.15 -9.39
N THR A 252 0.60 -2.07 -10.72
CA THR A 252 -0.52 -2.45 -11.61
C THR A 252 -0.33 -3.74 -12.39
N ASP A 253 0.91 -4.21 -12.56
CA ASP A 253 1.23 -5.31 -13.45
C ASP A 253 2.24 -6.26 -12.80
N ILE A 254 1.84 -7.51 -12.58
CA ILE A 254 2.65 -8.57 -11.96
C ILE A 254 3.91 -8.83 -12.79
N GLU A 255 3.79 -8.83 -14.12
CA GLU A 255 4.90 -9.17 -15.01
C GLU A 255 5.99 -8.11 -14.95
N ARG A 256 5.58 -6.83 -14.99
CA ARG A 256 6.50 -5.70 -14.85
C ARG A 256 7.11 -5.64 -13.46
N GLN A 257 6.34 -5.93 -12.41
CA GLN A 257 6.85 -6.04 -11.05
C GLN A 257 7.95 -7.08 -10.94
N PHE A 258 7.69 -8.30 -11.39
CA PHE A 258 8.64 -9.42 -11.33
C PHE A 258 9.87 -9.10 -12.17
N HIS A 259 9.67 -8.56 -13.38
CA HIS A 259 10.77 -8.19 -14.25
C HIS A 259 11.70 -7.15 -13.61
N LYS A 260 11.14 -6.04 -13.10
CA LYS A 260 11.90 -4.97 -12.45
C LYS A 260 12.62 -5.46 -11.20
N ALA A 261 11.97 -6.25 -10.37
CA ALA A 261 12.56 -6.79 -9.14
C ALA A 261 13.74 -7.72 -9.45
N LEU A 262 13.50 -8.77 -10.25
CA LEU A 262 14.50 -9.78 -10.59
C LEU A 262 15.69 -9.20 -11.36
N TYR A 263 15.42 -8.30 -12.32
CA TYR A 263 16.50 -7.61 -13.04
C TYR A 263 17.37 -6.78 -12.11
N THR A 264 16.77 -6.07 -11.14
CA THR A 264 17.51 -5.22 -10.20
C THR A 264 18.39 -6.05 -9.27
N VAL A 265 17.89 -7.20 -8.79
CA VAL A 265 18.62 -8.04 -7.83
C VAL A 265 19.55 -9.07 -8.46
N ARG A 266 19.66 -9.11 -9.80
CA ARG A 266 20.47 -10.10 -10.54
C ARG A 266 21.93 -10.19 -10.08
N ALA A 267 22.51 -9.08 -9.63
CA ALA A 267 23.88 -9.05 -9.11
C ALA A 267 24.04 -9.80 -7.78
N TYR A 268 22.96 -9.94 -7.00
CA TYR A 268 22.95 -10.60 -5.70
C TYR A 268 22.61 -12.10 -5.77
N LEU A 269 22.02 -12.58 -6.87
CA LEU A 269 21.58 -13.98 -7.03
C LEU A 269 22.74 -14.97 -7.26
N ASN A 270 23.91 -14.48 -7.70
CA ASN A 270 25.13 -15.27 -7.90
C ASN A 270 24.98 -16.56 -8.75
N CYS A 271 24.10 -16.55 -9.75
CA CYS A 271 23.89 -17.63 -10.71
C CYS A 271 24.18 -17.17 -12.15
N ASP A 272 24.47 -18.11 -13.04
CA ASP A 272 24.73 -17.84 -14.46
C ASP A 272 23.46 -17.50 -15.23
N ARG A 273 22.38 -18.24 -14.96
CA ARG A 273 21.06 -18.04 -15.58
C ARG A 273 19.96 -18.32 -14.59
N TYR A 274 18.82 -17.69 -14.79
CA TYR A 274 17.59 -18.07 -14.09
C TYR A 274 16.38 -17.79 -14.97
N SER A 275 15.33 -18.59 -14.79
CA SER A 275 14.09 -18.50 -15.53
C SER A 275 12.91 -18.42 -14.55
N VAL A 276 11.92 -17.60 -14.87
CA VAL A 276 10.66 -17.55 -14.13
C VAL A 276 9.50 -17.89 -15.04
N GLY A 277 8.81 -18.99 -14.75
CA GLY A 277 7.57 -19.39 -15.41
C GLY A 277 6.36 -18.93 -14.60
N LEU A 278 5.47 -18.17 -15.22
CA LEU A 278 4.21 -17.74 -14.61
C LEU A 278 3.08 -18.68 -15.04
N LEU A 279 2.29 -19.13 -14.07
CA LEU A 279 1.13 -19.98 -14.30
C LEU A 279 -0.10 -19.16 -14.63
N ASP A 280 -0.94 -19.70 -15.52
CA ASP A 280 -2.20 -19.05 -15.86
C ASP A 280 -3.16 -19.11 -14.66
N MET A 281 -3.42 -17.95 -14.07
CA MET A 281 -4.34 -17.79 -12.94
C MET A 281 -5.80 -17.62 -13.37
N THR A 282 -6.08 -17.53 -14.68
CA THR A 282 -7.41 -17.13 -15.20
C THR A 282 -8.40 -18.28 -15.33
N LYS A 283 -7.92 -19.52 -15.45
CA LYS A 283 -8.79 -20.70 -15.45
C LYS A 283 -9.20 -21.06 -14.03
N GLU A 284 -10.15 -20.31 -13.47
CA GLU A 284 -11.11 -20.95 -12.57
C GLU A 284 -11.77 -22.08 -13.38
N LYS A 285 -12.03 -23.25 -12.78
CA LYS A 285 -12.90 -24.25 -13.39
C LYS A 285 -14.18 -23.54 -13.84
N GLU A 286 -14.32 -23.29 -15.13
CA GLU A 286 -15.61 -22.92 -15.68
C GLU A 286 -16.53 -24.08 -15.30
N PHE A 287 -17.55 -23.76 -14.50
CA PHE A 287 -18.54 -24.69 -13.95
C PHE A 287 -19.26 -25.54 -15.02
N PHE A 288 -18.97 -25.30 -16.30
CA PHE A 288 -19.54 -25.95 -17.47
C PHE A 288 -18.87 -27.28 -17.84
N ASP A 289 -17.64 -27.57 -17.39
CA ASP A 289 -16.98 -28.86 -17.68
C ASP A 289 -17.56 -30.06 -16.89
N ILE A 290 -18.40 -29.80 -15.89
CA ILE A 290 -19.05 -30.82 -15.06
C ILE A 290 -20.48 -31.13 -15.52
N TRP A 291 -21.04 -30.34 -16.47
CA TRP A 291 -22.37 -30.61 -17.00
C TRP A 291 -22.30 -31.37 -18.34
N PRO A 292 -22.82 -32.61 -18.42
CA PRO A 292 -22.85 -33.38 -19.65
C PRO A 292 -23.98 -32.86 -20.55
N VAL A 293 -23.81 -31.68 -21.13
CA VAL A 293 -24.63 -31.20 -22.24
C VAL A 293 -23.82 -31.29 -23.51
N LEU A 294 -23.78 -32.50 -24.07
CA LEU A 294 -23.56 -32.88 -25.48
C LEU A 294 -23.08 -31.76 -26.43
N MET A 295 -21.86 -31.25 -26.23
CA MET A 295 -21.07 -30.57 -27.25
C MET A 295 -19.66 -31.12 -27.20
N GLY A 296 -19.40 -32.16 -28.01
CA GLY A 296 -18.06 -32.67 -28.34
C GLY A 296 -17.19 -33.06 -27.13
N GLU A 297 -17.08 -34.36 -26.85
CA GLU A 297 -16.24 -34.94 -25.80
C GLU A 297 -14.78 -34.45 -25.87
N GLN A 298 -14.45 -33.37 -25.15
CA GLN A 298 -13.08 -33.12 -24.73
C GLN A 298 -12.90 -33.89 -23.42
N ALA A 299 -12.04 -34.92 -23.45
CA ALA A 299 -11.78 -35.74 -22.28
C ALA A 299 -11.32 -34.86 -21.10
N PRO A 300 -11.76 -35.12 -19.87
CA PRO A 300 -11.29 -34.37 -18.70
C PRO A 300 -9.77 -34.41 -18.63
N TYR A 301 -9.15 -33.24 -18.43
CA TYR A 301 -7.70 -33.10 -18.38
C TYR A 301 -7.11 -34.10 -17.36
N SER A 302 -6.20 -34.95 -17.84
CA SER A 302 -5.56 -36.02 -17.05
C SER A 302 -4.08 -35.75 -16.78
N GLY A 303 -3.61 -34.52 -17.05
CA GLY A 303 -2.22 -34.13 -16.78
C GLY A 303 -2.01 -33.66 -15.34
N PRO A 304 -0.80 -33.21 -15.00
CA PRO A 304 -0.46 -32.76 -13.65
C PRO A 304 -1.23 -31.48 -13.30
N VAL A 305 -1.64 -31.39 -12.04
CA VAL A 305 -2.38 -30.27 -11.47
C VAL A 305 -1.62 -29.69 -10.28
N THR A 306 -1.80 -28.40 -10.04
CA THR A 306 -1.29 -27.75 -8.82
C THR A 306 -2.00 -28.31 -7.58
N PRO A 307 -1.47 -28.09 -6.36
CA PRO A 307 -2.10 -28.56 -5.11
C PRO A 307 -3.54 -28.06 -4.90
N ASP A 308 -3.89 -26.91 -5.47
CA ASP A 308 -5.22 -26.32 -5.49
C ASP A 308 -6.10 -26.78 -6.67
N GLY A 309 -5.61 -27.74 -7.48
CA GLY A 309 -6.38 -28.45 -8.51
C GLY A 309 -6.50 -27.75 -9.85
N ARG A 310 -5.61 -26.78 -10.15
CA ARG A 310 -5.56 -26.09 -11.44
C ARG A 310 -4.62 -26.79 -12.42
N GLU A 311 -4.94 -26.69 -13.70
CA GLU A 311 -4.08 -27.17 -14.78
C GLU A 311 -2.74 -26.41 -14.77
N ILE A 312 -1.62 -27.11 -14.85
CA ILE A 312 -0.30 -26.47 -14.91
C ILE A 312 -0.05 -25.99 -16.35
N ILE A 313 -0.40 -24.73 -16.61
CA ILE A 313 -0.09 -24.04 -17.88
C ILE A 313 0.81 -22.85 -17.60
N PHE A 314 2.04 -22.91 -18.09
CA PHE A 314 2.92 -21.75 -18.13
C PHE A 314 2.53 -20.87 -19.33
N TYR A 315 1.85 -19.76 -19.09
CA TYR A 315 1.47 -18.81 -20.16
C TYR A 315 2.62 -17.86 -20.53
N LYS A 316 3.63 -17.75 -19.66
CA LYS A 316 4.77 -16.86 -19.89
C LYS A 316 6.00 -17.37 -19.16
N VAL A 317 7.15 -17.32 -19.83
CA VAL A 317 8.47 -17.58 -19.22
C VAL A 317 9.38 -16.37 -19.47
N ILE A 318 10.13 -15.98 -18.45
CA ILE A 318 11.13 -14.91 -18.53
C ILE A 318 12.50 -15.52 -18.25
N ASP A 319 13.35 -15.54 -19.27
CA ASP A 319 14.73 -16.02 -19.17
C ASP A 319 15.68 -14.86 -18.92
N TYR A 320 16.53 -15.01 -17.90
CA TYR A 320 17.61 -14.09 -17.58
C TYR A 320 18.94 -14.80 -17.82
N ILE A 321 19.59 -14.45 -18.93
CA ILE A 321 20.89 -15.00 -19.32
C ILE A 321 21.95 -14.01 -18.86
N LEU A 322 22.72 -14.35 -17.83
CA LEU A 322 23.78 -13.47 -17.29
C LEU A 322 25.18 -13.89 -17.72
N HIS A 323 25.35 -15.15 -18.14
CA HIS A 323 26.63 -15.68 -18.60
C HIS A 323 26.89 -15.30 -20.07
N GLY A 324 28.09 -14.79 -20.37
CA GLY A 324 28.45 -14.34 -21.71
C GLY A 324 27.85 -12.98 -22.04
N LYS A 325 26.98 -12.92 -23.06
CA LYS A 325 26.26 -11.69 -23.40
C LYS A 325 24.98 -11.63 -22.58
N GLU A 326 24.88 -10.67 -21.65
CA GLU A 326 23.66 -10.45 -20.88
C GLU A 326 22.48 -10.22 -21.83
N ASP A 327 21.45 -11.06 -21.70
CA ASP A 327 20.25 -11.02 -22.53
C ASP A 327 19.03 -11.46 -21.70
N ILE A 328 17.88 -10.84 -21.97
CA ILE A 328 16.63 -11.12 -21.27
C ILE A 328 15.55 -11.39 -22.29
N LYS A 329 14.95 -12.58 -22.22
CA LYS A 329 13.96 -13.03 -23.19
C LYS A 329 12.64 -13.25 -22.47
N VAL A 330 11.62 -12.52 -22.91
CA VAL A 330 10.23 -12.72 -22.46
C VAL A 330 9.53 -13.55 -23.53
N ILE A 331 9.12 -14.77 -23.16
CA ILE A 331 8.55 -15.76 -24.06
C ILE A 331 7.06 -15.93 -23.69
N PRO A 332 6.13 -15.41 -24.49
CA PRO A 332 4.71 -15.70 -24.32
C PRO A 332 4.41 -17.11 -24.83
N ASN A 333 3.56 -17.85 -24.10
CA ASN A 333 3.10 -19.20 -24.42
C ASN A 333 4.26 -20.15 -24.81
N PRO A 334 5.21 -20.40 -23.89
CA PRO A 334 6.36 -21.27 -24.15
C PRO A 334 5.91 -22.67 -24.57
N THR A 335 6.59 -23.23 -25.57
CA THR A 335 6.39 -24.62 -25.96
C THR A 335 6.94 -25.57 -24.87
N PRO A 336 6.38 -26.78 -24.70
CA PRO A 336 6.92 -27.77 -23.75
C PRO A 336 8.40 -28.10 -23.97
N ASP A 337 8.89 -28.01 -25.21
CA ASP A 337 10.28 -28.26 -25.58
C ASP A 337 11.24 -27.10 -25.22
N HIS A 338 10.74 -26.04 -24.59
CA HIS A 338 11.57 -24.93 -24.15
C HIS A 338 12.59 -25.41 -23.11
N TRP A 339 13.86 -25.01 -23.26
CA TRP A 339 15.00 -25.52 -22.49
C TRP A 339 14.81 -25.44 -20.96
N ALA A 340 14.09 -24.43 -20.46
CA ALA A 340 13.81 -24.30 -19.03
C ALA A 340 12.73 -25.30 -18.54
N LEU A 341 11.80 -25.69 -19.40
CA LEU A 341 10.64 -26.54 -19.08
C LEU A 341 10.86 -28.01 -19.43
N ILE A 342 11.69 -28.31 -20.43
CA ILE A 342 11.89 -29.65 -21.00
C ILE A 342 12.38 -30.69 -19.99
N SER A 343 13.07 -30.25 -18.93
CA SER A 343 13.54 -31.12 -17.85
C SER A 343 12.41 -31.75 -17.06
N GLY A 344 11.20 -31.16 -17.10
CA GLY A 344 10.06 -31.52 -16.26
C GLY A 344 10.17 -30.99 -14.83
N LEU A 345 11.30 -30.41 -14.44
CA LEU A 345 11.53 -29.92 -13.07
C LEU A 345 10.55 -28.79 -12.68
N PRO A 346 10.31 -27.74 -13.50
CA PRO A 346 9.36 -26.71 -13.13
C PRO A 346 7.92 -27.23 -12.98
N THR A 347 7.53 -28.20 -13.80
CA THR A 347 6.21 -28.84 -13.72
C THR A 347 6.08 -29.63 -12.42
N TYR A 348 7.10 -30.41 -12.04
CA TYR A 348 7.11 -31.14 -10.77
C TYR A 348 7.06 -30.19 -9.57
N VAL A 349 7.77 -29.06 -9.61
CA VAL A 349 7.73 -28.05 -8.54
C VAL A 349 6.36 -27.37 -8.47
N ALA A 350 5.72 -27.09 -9.60
CA ALA A 350 4.35 -26.55 -9.64
C ALA A 350 3.29 -27.57 -9.15
N GLU A 351 3.50 -28.87 -9.37
CA GLU A 351 2.62 -29.94 -8.88
C GLU A 351 2.79 -30.21 -7.39
N SER A 352 4.04 -30.31 -6.92
CA SER A 352 4.35 -30.69 -5.53
C SER A 352 4.37 -29.51 -4.56
N GLY A 353 4.71 -28.31 -5.04
CA GLY A 353 4.97 -27.15 -4.18
C GLY A 353 6.27 -27.25 -3.37
N PHE A 354 7.18 -28.18 -3.70
CA PHE A 354 8.43 -28.37 -2.96
C PHE A 354 9.64 -27.72 -3.63
N ILE A 355 10.60 -27.29 -2.81
CA ILE A 355 11.91 -26.80 -3.26
C ILE A 355 12.76 -27.99 -3.71
N CYS A 356 13.40 -27.84 -4.88
CA CYS A 356 14.26 -28.87 -5.45
C CYS A 356 15.66 -28.32 -5.72
N ASN A 357 16.66 -28.82 -4.98
CA ASN A 357 18.09 -28.53 -5.17
C ASN A 357 18.83 -29.76 -5.71
N ILE A 358 19.35 -29.65 -6.94
CA ILE A 358 20.08 -30.68 -7.68
C ILE A 358 21.53 -30.24 -7.87
N MET A 359 22.46 -30.97 -7.24
CA MET A 359 23.90 -30.62 -7.25
C MET A 359 24.62 -31.01 -8.54
N ASN A 360 24.27 -32.15 -9.12
CA ASN A 360 24.87 -32.64 -10.34
C ASN A 360 23.77 -33.20 -11.24
N THR A 361 23.38 -32.41 -12.22
CA THR A 361 22.36 -32.77 -13.19
C THR A 361 22.73 -33.96 -14.08
N ALA A 362 24.01 -34.28 -14.24
CA ALA A 362 24.44 -35.46 -15.00
C ALA A 362 24.26 -36.78 -14.23
N ALA A 363 24.18 -36.72 -12.91
CA ALA A 363 23.96 -37.88 -12.04
C ALA A 363 22.49 -38.06 -11.64
N ASP A 364 21.61 -37.13 -12.01
CA ASP A 364 20.19 -37.18 -11.68
C ASP A 364 19.44 -38.12 -12.65
N GLU A 365 18.71 -39.09 -12.10
CA GLU A 365 17.95 -40.07 -12.89
C GLU A 365 16.48 -39.65 -13.10
N MET A 366 15.99 -38.67 -12.32
CA MET A 366 14.58 -38.29 -12.28
C MET A 366 14.23 -37.28 -13.37
N PHE A 367 15.12 -36.33 -13.64
CA PHE A 367 14.90 -35.24 -14.58
C PHE A 367 15.88 -35.34 -15.78
N LYS A 368 15.39 -34.97 -16.97
CA LYS A 368 16.17 -35.05 -18.21
C LYS A 368 16.79 -33.70 -18.54
N PHE A 369 18.00 -33.45 -18.06
CA PHE A 369 18.77 -32.26 -18.43
C PHE A 369 19.49 -32.45 -19.76
N GLN A 370 19.66 -31.36 -20.53
CA GLN A 370 20.38 -31.39 -21.79
C GLN A 370 21.89 -31.59 -21.55
N THR A 371 22.49 -32.54 -22.27
CA THR A 371 23.93 -32.84 -22.21
C THR A 371 24.76 -32.01 -23.18
N GLU A 372 24.14 -31.53 -24.26
CA GLU A 372 24.78 -30.65 -25.25
C GLU A 372 24.74 -29.18 -24.79
N PRO A 373 25.72 -28.36 -25.23
CA PRO A 373 25.69 -26.92 -24.95
C PRO A 373 24.42 -26.25 -25.45
N LEU A 374 23.76 -25.46 -24.59
CA LEU A 374 22.55 -24.72 -24.95
C LEU A 374 22.80 -23.59 -25.96
N ASP A 375 24.03 -23.09 -26.03
CA ASP A 375 24.40 -22.04 -26.95
C ASP A 375 25.88 -22.10 -27.37
N SER A 376 26.26 -21.18 -28.25
CA SER A 376 27.61 -21.08 -28.80
C SER A 376 28.69 -20.78 -27.76
N SER A 377 28.33 -20.48 -26.51
CA SER A 377 29.31 -20.27 -25.42
C SER A 377 29.80 -21.59 -24.81
N GLY A 378 29.19 -22.73 -25.16
CA GLY A 378 29.52 -24.01 -24.55
C GLY A 378 28.83 -24.24 -23.20
N TRP A 379 27.82 -23.44 -22.85
CA TRP A 379 27.17 -23.49 -21.54
C TRP A 379 26.27 -24.73 -21.40
N THR A 380 26.53 -25.53 -20.37
CA THR A 380 25.72 -26.69 -19.97
C THR A 380 25.21 -26.53 -18.54
N ILE A 381 24.11 -27.19 -18.23
CA ILE A 381 23.57 -27.20 -16.87
C ILE A 381 24.43 -28.15 -16.03
N LYS A 382 24.88 -27.67 -14.87
CA LYS A 382 25.67 -28.44 -13.89
C LYS A 382 24.86 -28.64 -12.61
N ASN A 383 24.41 -27.54 -12.00
CA ASN A 383 23.59 -27.53 -10.79
C ASN A 383 22.35 -26.63 -10.95
N VAL A 384 21.27 -26.99 -10.27
CA VAL A 384 19.95 -26.34 -10.42
C VAL A 384 19.25 -26.22 -9.07
N LEU A 385 18.64 -25.07 -8.83
CA LEU A 385 17.76 -24.81 -7.70
C LEU A 385 16.41 -24.28 -8.21
N SER A 386 15.32 -24.98 -7.91
CA SER A 386 13.97 -24.61 -8.37
C SER A 386 13.01 -24.46 -7.19
N LEU A 387 12.24 -23.37 -7.17
CA LEU A 387 11.32 -23.02 -6.09
C LEU A 387 9.96 -22.54 -6.62
N PRO A 388 8.85 -22.87 -5.95
CA PRO A 388 7.55 -22.31 -6.28
C PRO A 388 7.45 -20.84 -5.82
N ILE A 389 6.71 -20.03 -6.57
CA ILE A 389 6.28 -18.69 -6.19
C ILE A 389 4.85 -18.80 -5.68
N VAL A 390 4.67 -18.56 -4.39
CA VAL A 390 3.41 -18.82 -3.69
C VAL A 390 2.80 -17.53 -3.18
N ASN A 391 1.53 -17.28 -3.48
CA ASN A 391 0.83 -16.10 -2.99
C ASN A 391 0.45 -16.22 -1.51
N LYS A 392 -0.13 -15.15 -0.95
CA LYS A 392 -0.57 -15.12 0.46
C LYS A 392 -1.68 -16.14 0.79
N LYS A 393 -2.36 -16.69 -0.22
CA LYS A 393 -3.40 -17.70 -0.06
C LYS A 393 -2.86 -19.14 -0.21
N GLU A 394 -1.54 -19.30 -0.29
CA GLU A 394 -0.88 -20.59 -0.52
C GLU A 394 -1.15 -21.19 -1.92
N GLU A 395 -1.57 -20.35 -2.87
CA GLU A 395 -1.74 -20.75 -4.27
C GLU A 395 -0.43 -20.50 -5.05
N ILE A 396 -0.01 -21.47 -5.86
CA ILE A 396 1.19 -21.34 -6.71
C ILE A 396 0.85 -20.43 -7.89
N VAL A 397 1.62 -19.35 -8.05
CA VAL A 397 1.49 -18.35 -9.12
C VAL A 397 2.53 -18.56 -10.22
N GLY A 398 3.64 -19.21 -9.89
CA GLY A 398 4.72 -19.47 -10.83
C GLY A 398 5.82 -20.32 -10.21
N VAL A 399 6.88 -20.54 -10.98
CA VAL A 399 8.07 -21.26 -10.56
C VAL A 399 9.30 -20.49 -10.99
N ALA A 400 10.26 -20.32 -10.08
CA ALA A 400 11.57 -19.74 -10.36
C ALA A 400 12.64 -20.84 -10.32
N THR A 401 13.49 -20.89 -11.35
CA THR A 401 14.56 -21.86 -11.46
C THR A 401 15.88 -21.16 -11.73
N PHE A 402 16.88 -21.45 -10.91
CA PHE A 402 18.23 -20.88 -10.94
C PHE A 402 19.21 -21.97 -11.38
N TYR A 403 20.08 -21.62 -12.33
CA TYR A 403 21.01 -22.55 -12.96
C TYR A 403 22.45 -22.08 -12.77
N ASN A 404 23.32 -23.01 -12.37
CA ASN A 404 24.76 -22.84 -12.19
C ASN A 404 25.16 -21.67 -11.28
N ARG A 405 25.60 -22.00 -10.06
CA ARG A 405 26.24 -21.02 -9.18
C ARG A 405 27.56 -20.52 -9.79
N LYS A 406 27.80 -19.20 -9.76
CA LYS A 406 28.96 -18.56 -10.46
C LYS A 406 30.33 -18.97 -9.92
N ASP A 407 30.41 -19.38 -8.65
CA ASP A 407 31.65 -19.86 -8.03
C ASP A 407 31.93 -21.35 -8.31
N GLY A 408 31.07 -22.00 -9.11
CA GLY A 408 31.20 -23.42 -9.49
C GLY A 408 30.76 -24.41 -8.41
N LYS A 409 30.42 -23.94 -7.21
CA LYS A 409 29.92 -24.80 -6.12
C LYS A 409 28.46 -25.18 -6.36
N PRO A 410 27.98 -26.31 -5.81
CA PRO A 410 26.54 -26.56 -5.74
C PRO A 410 25.84 -25.50 -4.87
N PHE A 411 24.53 -25.32 -5.07
CA PHE A 411 23.72 -24.48 -4.18
C PHE A 411 23.66 -25.09 -2.78
N ASP A 412 23.81 -24.25 -1.76
CA ASP A 412 23.73 -24.64 -0.36
C ASP A 412 22.43 -24.18 0.30
N ASP A 413 22.22 -24.58 1.56
CA ASP A 413 21.07 -24.16 2.38
C ASP A 413 20.91 -22.63 2.49
N GLN A 414 22.01 -21.86 2.43
CA GLN A 414 21.93 -20.39 2.49
C GLN A 414 21.40 -19.80 1.18
N ASP A 415 21.75 -20.40 0.03
CA ASP A 415 21.15 -20.06 -1.25
C ASP A 415 19.66 -20.46 -1.30
N GLU A 416 19.30 -21.65 -0.79
CA GLU A 416 17.89 -22.07 -0.67
C GLU A 416 17.06 -21.04 0.10
N GLN A 417 17.51 -20.67 1.31
CA GLN A 417 16.81 -19.67 2.14
C GLN A 417 16.77 -18.27 1.52
N LEU A 418 17.79 -17.89 0.75
CA LEU A 418 17.83 -16.60 0.04
C LEU A 418 16.78 -16.56 -1.07
N MET A 419 16.77 -17.59 -1.92
CA MET A 419 15.84 -17.68 -3.06
C MET A 419 14.40 -17.92 -2.59
N GLU A 420 14.21 -18.66 -1.49
CA GLU A 420 12.91 -18.84 -0.87
C GLU A 420 12.35 -17.49 -0.37
N ALA A 421 13.15 -16.70 0.35
CA ALA A 421 12.72 -15.38 0.81
C ALA A 421 12.34 -14.45 -0.37
N LEU A 422 13.07 -14.52 -1.48
CA LEU A 422 12.75 -13.78 -2.70
C LEU A 422 11.41 -14.21 -3.31
N THR A 423 11.23 -15.52 -3.51
CA THR A 423 10.04 -16.08 -4.17
C THR A 423 8.78 -15.90 -3.32
N GLN A 424 8.88 -16.01 -1.99
CA GLN A 424 7.81 -15.64 -1.05
C GLN A 424 7.46 -14.15 -1.18
N PHE A 425 8.46 -13.26 -1.21
CA PHE A 425 8.24 -11.83 -1.36
C PHE A 425 7.53 -11.48 -2.67
N LEU A 426 7.99 -12.05 -3.79
CA LEU A 426 7.35 -11.88 -5.10
C LEU A 426 5.93 -12.47 -5.13
N GLY A 427 5.71 -13.62 -4.49
CA GLY A 427 4.37 -14.21 -4.39
C GLY A 427 3.39 -13.33 -3.61
N TRP A 428 3.82 -12.69 -2.51
CA TRP A 428 2.99 -11.75 -1.77
C TRP A 428 2.74 -10.44 -2.52
N SER A 429 3.67 -10.01 -3.39
CA SER A 429 3.49 -8.77 -4.14
C SER A 429 2.35 -8.82 -5.15
N VAL A 430 1.97 -10.02 -5.61
CA VAL A 430 0.83 -10.27 -6.51
C VAL A 430 -0.49 -9.72 -5.95
N LEU A 431 -0.62 -9.59 -4.62
CA LEU A 431 -1.81 -9.00 -4.01
C LEU A 431 -2.04 -7.53 -4.42
N ASN A 432 -0.98 -6.78 -4.72
CA ASN A 432 -1.09 -5.37 -5.06
C ASN A 432 -1.80 -5.20 -6.42
N PRO A 433 -1.30 -5.77 -7.55
CA PRO A 433 -1.99 -5.69 -8.84
C PRO A 433 -3.44 -6.18 -8.79
N ASP A 434 -3.70 -7.31 -8.11
CA ASP A 434 -5.05 -7.86 -7.97
C ASP A 434 -6.03 -6.88 -7.30
N THR A 435 -5.54 -6.16 -6.29
CA THR A 435 -6.35 -5.18 -5.56
C THR A 435 -6.61 -3.95 -6.42
N TYR A 436 -5.60 -3.47 -7.15
CA TYR A 436 -5.74 -2.34 -8.08
C TYR A 436 -6.66 -2.66 -9.27
N ASP A 437 -6.59 -3.86 -9.84
CA ASP A 437 -7.50 -4.27 -10.92
C ASP A 437 -8.96 -4.29 -10.44
N LYS A 438 -9.20 -4.84 -9.23
CA LYS A 438 -10.54 -4.81 -8.61
C LYS A 438 -11.02 -3.39 -8.35
N MET A 439 -10.14 -2.50 -7.88
CA MET A 439 -10.46 -1.08 -7.70
C MET A 439 -10.85 -0.42 -9.02
N ASN A 440 -10.06 -0.61 -10.08
CA ASN A 440 -10.34 -0.06 -11.41
C ASN A 440 -11.67 -0.58 -11.97
N LYS A 441 -11.99 -1.87 -11.78
CA LYS A 441 -13.29 -2.43 -12.15
C LYS A 441 -14.46 -1.78 -11.41
N LEU A 442 -14.30 -1.45 -10.12
CA LEU A 442 -15.31 -0.73 -9.35
C LEU A 442 -15.46 0.72 -9.80
N GLU A 443 -14.36 1.39 -10.13
CA GLU A 443 -14.38 2.75 -10.67
C GLU A 443 -15.10 2.81 -12.03
N ASN A 444 -14.78 1.90 -12.94
CA ASN A 444 -15.47 1.77 -14.22
C ASN A 444 -16.98 1.50 -14.04
N ARG A 445 -17.37 0.64 -13.09
CA ARG A 445 -18.80 0.41 -12.78
C ARG A 445 -19.48 1.66 -12.25
N LYS A 446 -18.80 2.43 -11.41
CA LYS A 446 -19.30 3.70 -10.89
C LYS A 446 -19.53 4.68 -12.05
N ASP A 447 -18.57 4.83 -12.95
CA ASP A 447 -18.67 5.75 -14.09
C ASP A 447 -19.84 5.36 -15.04
N ILE A 448 -19.98 4.07 -15.36
CA ILE A 448 -21.11 3.57 -16.16
C ILE A 448 -22.45 3.88 -15.49
N ALA A 449 -22.58 3.63 -14.18
CA ALA A 449 -23.81 3.93 -13.45
C ALA A 449 -24.12 5.43 -13.44
N GLN A 450 -23.09 6.27 -13.40
CA GLN A 450 -23.25 7.73 -13.44
C GLN A 450 -23.72 8.21 -14.81
N ASP A 451 -23.18 7.66 -15.90
CA ASP A 451 -23.64 7.95 -17.26
C ASP A 451 -25.10 7.57 -17.47
N MET A 452 -25.55 6.44 -16.90
CA MET A 452 -26.96 6.05 -16.93
C MET A 452 -27.85 7.09 -16.23
N VAL A 453 -27.43 7.61 -15.06
CA VAL A 453 -28.17 8.66 -14.35
C VAL A 453 -28.22 9.94 -15.18
N LEU A 454 -27.10 10.36 -15.74
CA LEU A 454 -27.03 11.56 -16.58
C LEU A 454 -27.94 11.44 -17.81
N TYR A 455 -27.98 10.27 -18.45
CA TYR A 455 -28.86 10.00 -19.60
C TYR A 455 -30.34 10.20 -19.26
N HIS A 456 -30.78 9.81 -18.06
CA HIS A 456 -32.18 9.98 -17.64
C HIS A 456 -32.53 11.42 -17.29
N ILE A 457 -31.58 12.18 -16.74
CA ILE A 457 -31.78 13.58 -16.33
C ILE A 457 -31.68 14.53 -17.53
N LYS A 458 -30.77 14.27 -18.46
CA LYS A 458 -30.52 15.12 -19.62
C LYS A 458 -31.80 15.30 -20.45
N CYS A 459 -32.06 16.54 -20.83
CA CYS A 459 -33.11 16.88 -21.78
C CYS A 459 -32.78 16.27 -23.14
N ARG A 460 -33.72 15.48 -23.67
CA ARG A 460 -33.60 14.76 -24.94
C ARG A 460 -33.92 15.67 -26.13
N ASP A 461 -33.56 15.22 -27.33
CA ASP A 461 -33.76 15.98 -28.57
C ASP A 461 -35.23 16.11 -28.97
N ASP A 462 -36.11 15.23 -28.49
CA ASP A 462 -37.56 15.38 -28.59
C ASP A 462 -38.11 16.39 -27.57
N GLU A 463 -37.62 16.36 -26.33
CA GLU A 463 -38.09 17.25 -25.27
C GLU A 463 -37.70 18.71 -25.52
N ILE A 464 -36.51 18.96 -26.04
CA ILE A 464 -36.04 20.33 -26.33
C ILE A 464 -36.96 21.07 -27.32
N GLN A 465 -37.72 20.35 -28.14
CA GLN A 465 -38.71 20.90 -29.08
C GLN A 465 -39.85 21.65 -28.38
N ASN A 466 -40.10 21.38 -27.09
CA ASN A 466 -41.10 22.11 -26.29
C ASN A 466 -40.72 23.58 -26.07
N VAL A 467 -39.43 23.91 -26.22
CA VAL A 467 -38.90 25.27 -26.07
C VAL A 467 -38.36 25.79 -27.40
N LEU A 468 -37.55 24.99 -28.10
CA LEU A 468 -36.99 25.30 -29.41
C LEU A 468 -37.71 24.44 -30.46
N ASN A 469 -38.88 24.89 -30.95
CA ASN A 469 -39.71 24.15 -31.90
C ASN A 469 -39.17 24.16 -33.34
N THR A 470 -37.88 23.82 -33.50
CA THR A 470 -37.15 23.88 -34.78
C THR A 470 -37.67 22.90 -35.80
N ARG A 471 -38.20 21.73 -35.38
CA ARG A 471 -38.81 20.76 -36.29
C ARG A 471 -40.06 21.33 -36.97
N GLU A 472 -40.86 22.07 -36.22
CA GLU A 472 -42.08 22.70 -36.75
C GLU A 472 -41.76 23.90 -37.63
N VAL A 473 -40.84 24.76 -37.19
CA VAL A 473 -40.53 26.03 -37.87
C VAL A 473 -39.60 25.85 -39.07
N TYR A 474 -38.57 25.01 -38.93
CA TYR A 474 -37.46 24.89 -39.89
C TYR A 474 -37.28 23.48 -40.46
N GLY A 475 -38.03 22.48 -39.99
CA GLY A 475 -37.93 21.10 -40.46
C GLY A 475 -36.62 20.38 -40.10
N ARG A 476 -35.85 20.92 -39.15
CA ARG A 476 -34.51 20.44 -38.76
C ARG A 476 -34.39 20.28 -37.25
N GLU A 477 -33.44 19.46 -36.79
CA GLU A 477 -33.09 19.37 -35.37
C GLU A 477 -32.38 20.65 -34.90
N PRO A 478 -32.40 20.97 -33.59
CA PRO A 478 -31.81 22.20 -33.08
C PRO A 478 -30.31 22.32 -33.37
N ARG A 479 -29.59 21.19 -33.32
CA ARG A 479 -28.15 21.09 -33.64
C ARG A 479 -27.81 21.42 -35.10
N ASP A 480 -28.78 21.35 -36.00
CA ASP A 480 -28.63 21.59 -37.44
C ASP A 480 -29.15 22.98 -37.85
N CYS A 481 -29.56 23.79 -36.87
CA CYS A 481 -30.02 25.17 -37.05
C CYS A 481 -28.91 26.14 -36.68
N GLU A 482 -28.89 27.30 -37.32
CA GLU A 482 -27.96 28.37 -36.98
C GLU A 482 -28.37 29.07 -35.67
N GLU A 483 -27.41 29.60 -34.92
CA GLU A 483 -27.67 30.24 -33.62
C GLU A 483 -28.63 31.46 -33.73
N GLU A 484 -28.62 32.16 -34.87
CA GLU A 484 -29.58 33.23 -35.15
C GLU A 484 -31.01 32.71 -35.34
N GLU A 485 -31.19 31.57 -36.00
CA GLU A 485 -32.50 30.91 -36.21
C GLU A 485 -33.09 30.47 -34.86
N LEU A 486 -32.26 29.88 -33.98
CA LEU A 486 -32.67 29.50 -32.63
C LEU A 486 -33.05 30.72 -31.77
N LEU A 487 -32.28 31.80 -31.90
CA LEU A 487 -32.55 33.05 -31.20
C LEU A 487 -33.86 33.69 -31.64
N ASP A 488 -34.25 33.57 -32.92
CA ASP A 488 -35.50 34.13 -33.43
C ASP A 488 -36.74 33.44 -32.83
N ILE A 489 -36.67 32.12 -32.62
CA ILE A 489 -37.70 31.38 -31.87
C ILE A 489 -37.80 31.93 -30.44
N LEU A 490 -36.66 32.05 -29.74
CA LEU A 490 -36.63 32.50 -28.35
C LEU A 490 -37.10 33.95 -28.18
N LYS A 491 -36.76 34.86 -29.10
CA LYS A 491 -37.22 36.25 -29.09
C LYS A 491 -38.72 36.39 -29.24
N LYS A 492 -39.38 35.45 -29.91
CA LYS A 492 -40.84 35.46 -30.06
C LYS A 492 -41.54 35.04 -28.76
N ASP A 493 -40.99 34.02 -28.09
CA ASP A 493 -41.64 33.33 -26.98
C ASP A 493 -41.29 33.89 -25.59
N LEU A 494 -40.07 34.37 -25.37
CA LEU A 494 -39.57 34.74 -24.05
C LEU A 494 -39.98 36.14 -23.55
N PRO A 495 -39.88 37.23 -24.34
CA PRO A 495 -40.14 38.59 -23.85
C PRO A 495 -41.53 38.85 -23.26
N PRO A 496 -42.64 38.24 -23.77
CA PRO A 496 -43.96 38.40 -23.15
C PRO A 496 -44.03 37.90 -21.70
N LEU A 497 -43.19 36.94 -21.32
CA LEU A 497 -43.20 36.30 -20.01
C LEU A 497 -42.71 37.23 -18.89
N ILE A 498 -41.81 38.17 -19.20
CA ILE A 498 -41.28 39.14 -18.23
C ILE A 498 -42.40 40.01 -17.69
N LYS A 499 -43.24 40.56 -18.58
CA LYS A 499 -44.35 41.43 -18.21
C LYS A 499 -45.52 40.63 -17.64
N LYS A 500 -45.73 39.40 -18.10
CA LYS A 500 -46.81 38.51 -17.63
C LYS A 500 -46.58 38.08 -16.18
N PHE A 501 -45.34 37.77 -15.81
CA PHE A 501 -45.02 37.14 -14.53
C PHE A 501 -44.20 38.01 -13.58
N GLU A 502 -43.74 39.19 -14.00
CA GLU A 502 -43.07 40.16 -13.13
C GLU A 502 -41.78 39.59 -12.48
N ILE A 503 -40.95 38.91 -13.28
CA ILE A 503 -39.72 38.23 -12.80
C ILE A 503 -38.66 39.17 -12.16
N TYR A 504 -38.78 40.48 -12.36
CA TYR A 504 -37.94 41.51 -11.74
C TYR A 504 -38.41 41.91 -10.34
N GLU A 505 -39.62 41.52 -9.94
CA GLU A 505 -40.22 41.96 -8.69
C GLU A 505 -40.01 40.94 -7.57
N PHE A 506 -39.77 41.42 -6.35
CA PHE A 506 -39.58 40.55 -5.18
C PHE A 506 -40.84 39.76 -4.81
N HIS A 507 -42.02 40.26 -5.18
CA HIS A 507 -43.32 39.62 -4.90
C HIS A 507 -43.72 38.53 -5.91
N PHE A 508 -42.83 38.16 -6.84
CA PHE A 508 -43.02 37.05 -7.77
C PHE A 508 -43.59 35.79 -7.09
N SER A 509 -44.56 35.15 -7.74
CA SER A 509 -45.17 33.88 -7.32
C SER A 509 -45.29 32.93 -8.51
N ASP A 510 -44.81 31.70 -8.34
CA ASP A 510 -44.80 30.67 -9.36
C ASP A 510 -46.08 29.81 -9.41
N PHE A 511 -47.02 29.98 -8.47
CA PHE A 511 -48.22 29.12 -8.39
C PHE A 511 -49.12 29.18 -9.63
N ASN A 512 -49.09 30.29 -10.36
CA ASN A 512 -49.83 30.46 -11.61
C ASN A 512 -49.02 30.07 -12.86
N CYS A 513 -47.79 29.59 -12.67
CA CYS A 513 -46.88 29.20 -13.74
C CYS A 513 -46.83 27.67 -13.88
N THR A 514 -46.77 27.19 -15.11
CA THR A 514 -46.38 25.82 -15.43
C THR A 514 -44.87 25.63 -15.27
N GLU A 515 -44.40 24.39 -15.04
CA GLU A 515 -42.96 24.11 -14.92
C GLU A 515 -42.18 24.51 -16.18
N MET A 516 -42.80 24.37 -17.36
CA MET A 516 -42.21 24.77 -18.64
C MET A 516 -42.07 26.29 -18.77
N GLU A 517 -43.06 27.06 -18.29
CA GLU A 517 -42.95 28.53 -18.26
C GLU A 517 -41.79 28.96 -17.35
N LEU A 518 -41.55 28.26 -16.23
CA LEU A 518 -40.39 28.53 -15.36
C LEU A 518 -39.06 28.24 -16.08
N VAL A 519 -38.97 27.15 -16.86
CA VAL A 519 -37.77 26.87 -17.68
C VAL A 519 -37.52 28.03 -18.68
N LYS A 520 -38.56 28.48 -19.38
CA LYS A 520 -38.47 29.62 -20.31
C LYS A 520 -38.06 30.91 -19.58
N CYS A 521 -38.65 31.21 -18.42
CA CYS A 521 -38.26 32.36 -17.60
C CYS A 521 -36.79 32.27 -17.13
N GLY A 522 -36.31 31.09 -16.78
CA GLY A 522 -34.92 30.88 -16.37
C GLY A 522 -33.94 31.15 -17.51
N VAL A 523 -34.24 30.68 -18.73
CA VAL A 523 -33.48 31.04 -19.94
C VAL A 523 -33.47 32.56 -20.16
N GLN A 524 -34.62 33.22 -19.99
CA GLN A 524 -34.72 34.68 -20.14
C GLN A 524 -33.82 35.44 -19.16
N MET A 525 -33.64 34.97 -17.93
CA MET A 525 -32.77 35.63 -16.95
C MET A 525 -31.32 35.74 -17.44
N TYR A 526 -30.78 34.73 -18.14
CA TYR A 526 -29.43 34.78 -18.72
C TYR A 526 -29.33 35.80 -19.87
N TYR A 527 -30.39 35.99 -20.65
CA TYR A 527 -30.45 37.05 -21.66
C TYR A 527 -30.49 38.44 -21.02
N GLU A 528 -31.29 38.62 -19.97
CA GLU A 528 -31.43 39.91 -19.27
C GLU A 528 -30.13 40.38 -18.61
N VAL A 529 -29.32 39.48 -18.06
CA VAL A 529 -27.99 39.85 -17.51
C VAL A 529 -26.93 40.06 -18.61
N GLY A 530 -27.25 39.78 -19.88
CA GLY A 530 -26.38 40.02 -21.03
C GLY A 530 -25.26 39.01 -21.24
N VAL A 531 -25.26 37.88 -20.51
CA VAL A 531 -24.12 36.93 -20.51
C VAL A 531 -24.11 36.03 -21.74
N VAL A 532 -25.28 35.74 -22.33
CA VAL A 532 -25.39 34.90 -23.54
C VAL A 532 -24.61 35.50 -24.70
N LYS A 533 -24.86 36.78 -25.01
CA LYS A 533 -24.14 37.49 -26.09
C LYS A 533 -22.67 37.72 -25.75
N LYS A 534 -22.35 38.02 -24.49
CA LYS A 534 -20.99 38.36 -24.06
C LYS A 534 -20.04 37.17 -24.13
N PHE A 535 -20.48 36.02 -23.65
CA PHE A 535 -19.67 34.79 -23.61
C PHE A 535 -19.98 33.83 -24.76
N GLN A 536 -20.84 34.22 -25.71
CA GLN A 536 -21.25 33.41 -26.85
C GLN A 536 -21.78 32.04 -26.42
N VAL A 537 -22.65 32.03 -25.41
CA VAL A 537 -23.25 30.79 -24.89
C VAL A 537 -24.22 30.23 -25.94
N PRO A 538 -24.03 28.99 -26.43
CA PRO A 538 -24.92 28.38 -27.41
C PRO A 538 -26.36 28.29 -26.91
N GLN A 539 -27.33 28.66 -27.75
CA GLN A 539 -28.73 28.79 -27.37
C GLN A 539 -29.32 27.43 -27.02
N GLU A 540 -28.97 26.42 -27.82
CA GLU A 540 -29.35 25.03 -27.58
C GLU A 540 -28.83 24.54 -26.23
N ALA A 541 -27.56 24.80 -25.92
CA ALA A 541 -26.92 24.35 -24.68
C ALA A 541 -27.58 24.97 -23.45
N LEU A 542 -27.91 26.27 -23.49
CA LEU A 542 -28.58 26.97 -22.40
C LEU A 542 -29.99 26.43 -22.15
N VAL A 543 -30.79 26.23 -23.20
CA VAL A 543 -32.14 25.66 -23.09
C VAL A 543 -32.08 24.23 -22.56
N ARG A 544 -31.17 23.42 -23.12
CA ARG A 544 -30.98 22.04 -22.69
C ARG A 544 -30.53 21.94 -21.24
N PHE A 545 -29.64 22.83 -20.81
CA PHE A 545 -29.20 22.94 -19.41
C PHE A 545 -30.38 23.23 -18.48
N MET A 546 -31.12 24.32 -18.72
CA MET A 546 -32.25 24.72 -17.86
C MET A 546 -33.34 23.64 -17.79
N TYR A 547 -33.62 22.96 -18.90
CA TYR A 547 -34.60 21.88 -18.91
C TYR A 547 -34.07 20.61 -18.22
N SER A 548 -32.79 20.28 -18.39
CA SER A 548 -32.16 19.15 -17.67
C SER A 548 -32.17 19.39 -16.16
N LEU A 549 -31.98 20.63 -15.70
CA LEU A 549 -32.13 20.99 -14.29
C LEU A 549 -33.54 20.72 -13.80
N SER A 550 -34.55 21.22 -14.50
CA SER A 550 -35.96 20.99 -14.15
C SER A 550 -36.28 19.50 -13.98
N LYS A 551 -35.74 18.63 -14.85
CA LYS A 551 -35.89 17.17 -14.75
C LYS A 551 -35.06 16.53 -13.63
N GLY A 552 -33.90 17.10 -13.29
CA GLY A 552 -33.00 16.59 -12.26
C GLY A 552 -33.50 16.84 -10.83
N TYR A 553 -34.37 17.83 -10.64
CA TYR A 553 -35.07 18.00 -9.37
C TYR A 553 -36.11 16.90 -9.14
N ARG A 554 -36.19 16.41 -7.90
CA ARG A 554 -37.14 15.35 -7.54
C ARG A 554 -38.56 15.90 -7.37
N LYS A 555 -39.54 15.04 -7.60
CA LYS A 555 -40.96 15.32 -7.35
C LYS A 555 -41.30 15.08 -5.88
N ILE A 556 -40.82 15.97 -5.02
CA ILE A 556 -41.07 16.00 -3.57
C ILE A 556 -41.80 17.27 -3.16
N THR A 557 -42.25 17.34 -1.91
CA THR A 557 -43.16 18.37 -1.38
C THR A 557 -42.63 19.80 -1.52
N TYR A 558 -41.43 20.09 -1.04
CA TYR A 558 -40.85 21.44 -1.03
C TYR A 558 -39.57 21.54 -1.85
N HIS A 559 -38.55 20.71 -1.60
CA HIS A 559 -37.25 20.82 -2.29
C HIS A 559 -37.30 20.24 -3.73
N ASN A 560 -38.09 20.88 -4.59
CA ASN A 560 -38.33 20.52 -5.98
C ASN A 560 -37.96 21.68 -6.93
N TRP A 561 -38.23 21.53 -8.23
CA TRP A 561 -37.85 22.52 -9.24
C TRP A 561 -38.39 23.94 -8.96
N ARG A 562 -39.59 24.06 -8.35
CA ARG A 562 -40.17 25.37 -8.02
C ARG A 562 -39.35 26.10 -6.97
N HIS A 563 -38.85 25.38 -5.97
CA HIS A 563 -37.95 25.96 -4.97
C HIS A 563 -36.64 26.40 -5.64
N GLY A 564 -35.97 25.51 -6.38
CA GLY A 564 -34.74 25.84 -7.11
C GLY A 564 -34.89 27.05 -8.05
N PHE A 565 -36.01 27.13 -8.77
CA PHE A 565 -36.32 28.28 -9.62
C PHE A 565 -36.51 29.58 -8.83
N ASN A 566 -37.29 29.57 -7.74
CA ASN A 566 -37.53 30.77 -6.92
C ASN A 566 -36.24 31.31 -6.27
N VAL A 567 -35.32 30.43 -5.90
CA VAL A 567 -33.99 30.81 -5.39
C VAL A 567 -33.16 31.48 -6.50
N GLY A 568 -33.11 30.89 -7.70
CA GLY A 568 -32.47 31.50 -8.86
C GLY A 568 -33.10 32.84 -9.28
N GLN A 569 -34.44 32.94 -9.25
CA GLN A 569 -35.17 34.17 -9.51
C GLN A 569 -34.85 35.25 -8.49
N THR A 570 -34.81 34.92 -7.21
CA THR A 570 -34.46 35.88 -6.16
C THR A 570 -33.02 36.35 -6.29
N MET A 571 -32.09 35.45 -6.65
CA MET A 571 -30.70 35.82 -6.94
C MET A 571 -30.63 36.82 -8.11
N PHE A 572 -31.36 36.55 -9.19
CA PHE A 572 -31.48 37.46 -10.33
C PHE A 572 -32.03 38.83 -9.91
N THR A 573 -33.10 38.88 -9.12
CA THR A 573 -33.70 40.14 -8.64
C THR A 573 -32.80 40.91 -7.70
N LEU A 574 -32.07 40.25 -6.79
CA LEU A 574 -31.11 40.91 -5.90
C LEU A 574 -29.95 41.54 -6.69
N LEU A 575 -29.48 40.87 -7.73
CA LEU A 575 -28.42 41.40 -8.60
C LEU A 575 -28.91 42.57 -9.45
N THR A 576 -30.13 42.49 -10.00
CA THR A 576 -30.71 43.50 -10.89
C THR A 576 -31.42 44.61 -10.11
N THR A 577 -32.65 44.38 -9.66
CA THR A 577 -33.49 45.32 -8.90
C THR A 577 -32.86 45.74 -7.57
N GLY A 578 -32.16 44.83 -6.89
CA GLY A 578 -31.40 45.12 -5.67
C GLY A 578 -30.08 45.88 -5.88
N LEU A 579 -29.68 46.11 -7.14
CA LEU A 579 -28.47 46.82 -7.56
C LEU A 579 -27.15 46.21 -7.07
N LEU A 580 -27.14 44.94 -6.66
CA LEU A 580 -25.92 44.27 -6.18
C LEU A 580 -24.96 43.86 -7.32
N LYS A 581 -25.43 43.79 -8.58
CA LYS A 581 -24.61 43.47 -9.76
C LYS A 581 -23.37 44.35 -9.89
N ARG A 582 -23.40 45.59 -9.41
CA ARG A 582 -22.29 46.56 -9.51
C ARG A 582 -20.99 46.13 -8.83
N TYR A 583 -21.04 45.21 -7.86
CA TYR A 583 -19.85 44.70 -7.19
C TYR A 583 -19.20 43.51 -7.90
N TYR A 584 -19.91 42.93 -8.87
CA TYR A 584 -19.56 41.66 -9.48
C TYR A 584 -19.39 41.81 -11.00
N THR A 585 -18.50 41.01 -11.56
CA THR A 585 -18.34 40.86 -13.00
C THR A 585 -19.47 40.00 -13.58
N ASP A 586 -19.71 40.11 -14.88
CA ASP A 586 -20.74 39.32 -15.56
C ASP A 586 -20.52 37.79 -15.43
N LEU A 587 -19.26 37.35 -15.26
CA LEU A 587 -18.94 35.93 -15.02
C LEU A 587 -19.37 35.48 -13.62
N GLU A 588 -19.09 36.31 -12.59
CA GLU A 588 -19.50 36.03 -11.21
C GLU A 588 -21.04 36.04 -11.10
N VAL A 589 -21.71 36.95 -11.80
CA VAL A 589 -23.18 37.01 -11.91
C VAL A 589 -23.74 35.73 -12.53
N MET A 590 -23.17 35.27 -13.65
CA MET A 590 -23.57 34.01 -14.29
C MET A 590 -23.40 32.82 -13.33
N ALA A 591 -22.27 32.75 -12.62
CA ALA A 591 -22.00 31.68 -11.65
C ALA A 591 -22.99 31.70 -10.47
N MET A 592 -23.30 32.87 -9.90
CA MET A 592 -24.24 32.99 -8.78
C MET A 592 -25.67 32.60 -9.16
N ILE A 593 -26.15 33.02 -10.33
CA ILE A 593 -27.48 32.62 -10.84
C ILE A 593 -27.52 31.11 -11.08
N THR A 594 -26.49 30.56 -11.74
CA THR A 594 -26.37 29.12 -11.99
C THR A 594 -26.34 28.32 -10.67
N ALA A 595 -25.57 28.78 -9.69
CA ALA A 595 -25.51 28.18 -8.36
C ALA A 595 -26.89 28.19 -7.67
N GLY A 596 -27.65 29.28 -7.80
CA GLY A 596 -29.01 29.37 -7.27
C GLY A 596 -29.94 28.29 -7.85
N PHE A 597 -29.83 28.00 -9.15
CA PHE A 597 -30.61 26.92 -9.78
C PHE A 597 -30.10 25.51 -9.48
N LEU A 598 -28.88 25.35 -8.97
CA LEU A 598 -28.24 24.05 -8.73
C LEU A 598 -28.24 23.63 -7.26
N HIS A 599 -28.44 24.56 -6.33
CA HIS A 599 -28.07 24.38 -4.93
C HIS A 599 -28.72 23.18 -4.22
N ASP A 600 -29.91 22.76 -4.69
CA ASP A 600 -30.74 21.69 -4.13
C ASP A 600 -31.03 20.55 -5.12
N LEU A 601 -30.21 20.44 -6.18
CA LEU A 601 -30.39 19.42 -7.21
C LEU A 601 -30.32 18.00 -6.62
N ASP A 602 -31.29 17.14 -6.95
CA ASP A 602 -31.38 15.77 -6.40
C ASP A 602 -31.62 15.68 -4.87
N HIS A 603 -32.19 16.72 -4.24
CA HIS A 603 -32.59 16.65 -2.82
C HIS A 603 -33.58 15.51 -2.55
N ARG A 604 -33.38 14.77 -1.44
CA ARG A 604 -34.07 13.50 -1.14
C ARG A 604 -35.22 13.60 -0.14
N GLY A 605 -35.50 14.81 0.35
CA GLY A 605 -36.55 15.05 1.33
C GLY A 605 -36.14 14.82 2.78
N THR A 606 -34.83 14.74 3.05
CA THR A 606 -34.28 14.48 4.38
C THR A 606 -33.03 15.31 4.60
N ASN A 607 -32.78 15.77 5.82
CA ASN A 607 -31.64 16.62 6.14
C ASN A 607 -30.30 15.86 6.37
N ASN A 608 -29.21 16.63 6.48
CA ASN A 608 -27.85 16.12 6.76
C ASN A 608 -27.77 15.23 8.02
N LEU A 609 -28.52 15.55 9.08
CA LEU A 609 -28.52 14.75 10.32
C LEU A 609 -29.09 13.34 10.10
N TYR A 610 -30.16 13.23 9.31
CA TYR A 610 -30.73 11.94 8.95
C TYR A 610 -29.77 11.09 8.11
N GLN A 611 -29.02 11.70 7.17
CA GLN A 611 -28.03 10.98 6.36
C GLN A 611 -26.94 10.33 7.23
N VAL A 612 -26.49 11.03 8.28
CA VAL A 612 -25.54 10.49 9.25
C VAL A 612 -26.17 9.36 10.07
N LYS A 613 -27.37 9.56 10.62
CA LYS A 613 -28.06 8.57 11.46
C LYS A 613 -28.41 7.28 10.72
N SER A 614 -28.77 7.38 9.43
CA SER A 614 -29.14 6.23 8.59
C SER A 614 -27.94 5.45 8.04
N GLY A 615 -26.70 5.92 8.27
CA GLY A 615 -25.49 5.26 7.76
C GLY A 615 -25.34 5.33 6.24
N ASN A 616 -25.96 6.33 5.60
CA ASN A 616 -25.98 6.50 4.15
C ASN A 616 -24.55 6.61 3.58
N PRO A 617 -24.23 5.99 2.42
CA PRO A 617 -22.92 6.13 1.76
C PRO A 617 -22.46 7.58 1.58
N MET A 618 -23.37 8.55 1.34
CA MET A 618 -23.02 9.97 1.22
C MET A 618 -22.40 10.52 2.51
N ALA A 619 -22.87 10.09 3.68
CA ALA A 619 -22.32 10.49 4.97
C ALA A 619 -20.95 9.86 5.26
N LYS A 620 -20.61 8.75 4.59
CA LYS A 620 -19.26 8.15 4.63
C LYS A 620 -18.30 8.86 3.67
N LEU A 621 -18.82 9.34 2.54
CA LEU A 621 -18.06 10.06 1.52
C LEU A 621 -17.72 11.50 1.95
N HIS A 622 -18.64 12.17 2.63
CA HIS A 622 -18.50 13.57 3.05
C HIS A 622 -18.59 13.72 4.57
N GLY A 623 -17.64 14.44 5.18
CA GLY A 623 -17.62 14.70 6.62
C GLY A 623 -18.38 15.96 7.08
N SER A 624 -18.73 16.87 6.17
CA SER A 624 -19.46 18.11 6.46
C SER A 624 -20.26 18.57 5.23
N SER A 625 -21.41 19.21 5.46
CA SER A 625 -22.33 19.71 4.42
C SER A 625 -22.57 18.64 3.34
N ILE A 626 -23.09 17.49 3.79
CA ILE A 626 -23.13 16.23 3.02
C ILE A 626 -23.96 16.41 1.76
N LEU A 627 -25.18 16.93 1.91
CA LEU A 627 -26.10 17.13 0.79
C LEU A 627 -25.64 18.26 -0.12
N GLU A 628 -25.12 19.36 0.42
CA GLU A 628 -24.63 20.50 -0.37
C GLU A 628 -23.45 20.09 -1.28
N ARG A 629 -22.57 19.21 -0.79
CA ARG A 629 -21.50 18.62 -1.62
C ARG A 629 -22.03 17.67 -2.68
N HIS A 630 -23.07 16.90 -2.37
CA HIS A 630 -23.76 16.05 -3.36
C HIS A 630 -24.42 16.88 -4.46
N HIS A 631 -25.15 17.96 -4.10
CA HIS A 631 -25.74 18.90 -5.05
C HIS A 631 -24.68 19.50 -5.97
N LEU A 632 -23.54 19.88 -5.39
CA LEU A 632 -22.40 20.39 -6.15
C LEU A 632 -21.81 19.36 -7.10
N GLU A 633 -21.58 18.11 -6.66
CA GLU A 633 -21.03 17.06 -7.51
C GLU A 633 -21.98 16.74 -8.69
N MET A 634 -23.29 16.73 -8.43
CA MET A 634 -24.32 16.59 -9.45
C MET A 634 -24.32 17.78 -10.42
N GLY A 635 -24.14 19.01 -9.91
CA GLY A 635 -24.09 20.24 -10.72
C GLY A 635 -22.83 20.36 -11.59
N LYS A 636 -21.65 19.98 -11.07
CA LYS A 636 -20.38 19.97 -11.83
C LYS A 636 -20.45 19.08 -13.06
N ARG A 637 -21.21 17.98 -12.99
CA ARG A 637 -21.43 17.09 -14.14
C ARG A 637 -22.29 17.70 -15.24
N GLN A 638 -23.04 18.76 -14.93
CA GLN A 638 -23.79 19.54 -15.91
C GLN A 638 -22.98 20.74 -16.46
N VAL A 639 -21.96 21.20 -15.72
CA VAL A 639 -21.15 22.38 -16.06
C VAL A 639 -19.67 22.11 -15.79
N GLU A 640 -18.93 21.62 -16.78
CA GLU A 640 -17.54 21.16 -16.62
C GLU A 640 -16.52 22.26 -16.24
N HIS A 641 -16.79 23.55 -16.46
CA HIS A 641 -15.74 24.58 -16.53
C HIS A 641 -15.82 25.77 -15.53
N VAL A 642 -16.90 25.98 -14.76
CA VAL A 642 -17.02 27.13 -13.82
C VAL A 642 -17.13 26.63 -12.37
N ILE A 643 -15.99 26.37 -11.75
CA ILE A 643 -15.93 25.52 -10.55
C ILE A 643 -15.90 26.34 -9.25
N HIS A 644 -14.97 27.27 -9.07
CA HIS A 644 -14.70 27.78 -7.72
C HIS A 644 -15.83 28.60 -7.08
N LEU A 645 -16.43 29.55 -7.80
CA LEU A 645 -17.50 30.39 -7.24
C LEU A 645 -18.79 29.61 -7.00
N THR A 646 -19.12 28.68 -7.89
CA THR A 646 -20.27 27.78 -7.76
C THR A 646 -20.10 26.90 -6.52
N ASP A 647 -18.89 26.38 -6.28
CA ASP A 647 -18.56 25.60 -5.07
C ASP A 647 -18.83 26.40 -3.79
N ILE A 648 -18.33 27.64 -3.72
CA ILE A 648 -18.51 28.50 -2.54
C ILE A 648 -19.99 28.81 -2.33
N ALA A 649 -20.71 29.15 -3.40
CA ALA A 649 -22.11 29.55 -3.33
C ALA A 649 -23.01 28.40 -2.88
N ILE A 650 -22.86 27.20 -3.46
CA ILE A 650 -23.67 26.03 -3.10
C ILE A 650 -23.33 25.56 -1.69
N ILE A 651 -22.06 25.46 -1.30
CA ILE A 651 -21.71 25.03 0.07
C ILE A 651 -22.21 26.04 1.12
N ALA A 652 -22.32 27.33 0.77
CA ALA A 652 -22.79 28.37 1.67
C ALA A 652 -24.30 28.33 1.99
N THR A 653 -25.11 27.50 1.32
CA THR A 653 -26.52 27.31 1.70
C THR A 653 -26.68 26.58 3.03
N ASP A 654 -25.66 25.83 3.47
CA ASP A 654 -25.66 25.21 4.80
C ASP A 654 -25.73 26.28 5.90
N LEU A 655 -26.84 26.28 6.65
CA LEU A 655 -27.07 27.20 7.76
C LEU A 655 -25.99 27.13 8.85
N ALA A 656 -25.29 26.01 9.01
CA ALA A 656 -24.18 25.90 9.95
C ALA A 656 -23.02 26.86 9.61
N LEU A 657 -22.81 27.14 8.31
CA LEU A 657 -21.79 28.09 7.83
C LEU A 657 -22.29 29.53 7.88
N TYR A 658 -23.59 29.76 7.65
CA TYR A 658 -24.23 31.08 7.78
C TYR A 658 -23.95 31.72 9.15
N PHE A 659 -24.17 30.98 10.25
CA PHE A 659 -23.97 31.52 11.61
C PHE A 659 -22.52 31.96 11.88
N LYS A 660 -21.53 31.35 11.21
CA LYS A 660 -20.11 31.72 11.31
C LYS A 660 -19.79 32.99 10.50
N LYS A 661 -20.47 33.21 9.38
CA LYS A 661 -20.18 34.32 8.45
C LYS A 661 -20.99 35.59 8.73
N ARG A 662 -22.13 35.50 9.40
CA ARG A 662 -23.04 36.64 9.62
C ARG A 662 -22.43 37.85 10.34
N THR A 663 -21.52 37.62 11.30
CA THR A 663 -20.84 38.71 12.03
C THR A 663 -19.78 39.41 11.17
N MET A 664 -19.14 38.69 10.24
CA MET A 664 -18.24 39.28 9.26
C MET A 664 -19.01 40.14 8.27
N PHE A 665 -20.18 39.67 7.82
CA PHE A 665 -21.07 40.45 6.97
C PHE A 665 -21.54 41.75 7.62
N GLN A 666 -21.98 41.72 8.88
CA GLN A 666 -22.35 42.93 9.62
C GLN A 666 -21.23 43.98 9.62
N LYS A 667 -19.99 43.56 9.85
CA LYS A 667 -18.82 44.47 9.79
C LYS A 667 -18.57 45.03 8.39
N ILE A 668 -18.87 44.28 7.33
CA ILE A 668 -18.79 44.77 5.94
C ILE A 668 -19.87 45.84 5.71
N VAL A 669 -21.09 45.62 6.20
CA VAL A 669 -22.17 46.60 6.12
C VAL A 669 -21.81 47.87 6.89
N ASP A 670 -21.30 47.75 8.11
CA ASP A 670 -20.87 48.91 8.92
C ASP A 670 -19.75 49.69 8.23
N LEU A 671 -18.77 48.98 7.64
CA LEU A 671 -17.72 49.61 6.86
C LEU A 671 -18.28 50.37 5.65
N SER A 672 -19.30 49.85 4.97
CA SER A 672 -19.90 50.54 3.82
C SER A 672 -20.43 51.93 4.15
N HIS A 673 -21.00 52.10 5.35
CA HIS A 673 -21.51 53.39 5.81
C HIS A 673 -20.42 54.40 6.21
N THR A 674 -19.17 53.95 6.35
CA THR A 674 -18.04 54.86 6.60
C THR A 674 -17.57 55.59 5.34
N TYR A 675 -17.98 55.13 4.15
CA TYR A 675 -17.69 55.78 2.89
C TYR A 675 -18.79 56.80 2.54
N GLU A 676 -18.40 58.06 2.34
CA GLU A 676 -19.34 59.13 1.93
C GLU A 676 -19.72 59.06 0.45
N ASP A 677 -18.85 58.49 -0.40
CA ASP A 677 -19.04 58.37 -1.85
C ASP A 677 -19.29 56.91 -2.24
N GLU A 678 -20.47 56.65 -2.79
CA GLU A 678 -20.92 55.33 -3.25
C GLU A 678 -20.00 54.75 -4.33
N LYS A 679 -19.44 55.59 -5.21
CA LYS A 679 -18.55 55.12 -6.28
C LYS A 679 -17.25 54.56 -5.70
N LYS A 680 -16.67 55.25 -4.71
CA LYS A 680 -15.45 54.78 -4.03
C LYS A 680 -15.69 53.46 -3.29
N TRP A 681 -16.87 53.29 -2.68
CA TRP A 681 -17.24 52.03 -2.06
C TRP A 681 -17.35 50.89 -3.09
N VAL A 682 -17.99 51.13 -4.23
CA VAL A 682 -18.11 50.14 -5.31
C VAL A 682 -16.73 49.76 -5.85
N ASP A 683 -15.86 50.73 -6.14
CA ASP A 683 -14.51 50.48 -6.64
C ASP A 683 -13.69 49.66 -5.62
N PHE A 684 -13.77 49.99 -4.33
CA PHE A 684 -13.13 49.22 -3.26
C PHE A 684 -13.67 47.78 -3.17
N MET A 685 -14.99 47.61 -3.15
CA MET A 685 -15.64 46.28 -3.06
C MET A 685 -15.36 45.42 -4.29
N SER A 686 -15.27 46.02 -5.49
CA SER A 686 -14.99 45.30 -6.73
C SER A 686 -13.59 44.67 -6.73
N LEU A 687 -12.63 45.28 -6.03
CA LEU A 687 -11.26 44.79 -5.91
C LEU A 687 -11.09 43.74 -4.79
N GLU A 688 -11.96 43.75 -3.77
CA GLU A 688 -11.81 42.88 -2.60
C GLU A 688 -12.56 41.55 -2.67
N THR A 689 -11.84 40.53 -3.16
CA THR A 689 -12.36 39.17 -3.40
C THR A 689 -13.01 38.53 -2.16
N THR A 690 -12.35 38.52 -1.01
CA THR A 690 -12.86 37.85 0.21
C THR A 690 -14.18 38.46 0.70
N ARG A 691 -14.34 39.78 0.56
CA ARG A 691 -15.56 40.47 0.97
C ARG A 691 -16.70 40.16 0.02
N LYS A 692 -16.43 40.12 -1.29
CA LYS A 692 -17.40 39.67 -2.30
C LYS A 692 -17.88 38.25 -2.03
N GLU A 693 -16.99 37.32 -1.68
CA GLU A 693 -17.37 35.94 -1.34
C GLU A 693 -18.26 35.86 -0.09
N ILE A 694 -17.99 36.67 0.93
CA ILE A 694 -18.85 36.72 2.13
C ILE A 694 -20.23 37.27 1.77
N VAL A 695 -20.30 38.36 0.99
CA VAL A 695 -21.58 38.94 0.55
C VAL A 695 -22.33 37.95 -0.33
N MET A 696 -21.66 37.25 -1.25
CA MET A 696 -22.22 36.20 -2.09
C MET A 696 -22.80 35.05 -1.25
N ALA A 697 -22.07 34.55 -0.26
CA ALA A 697 -22.54 33.51 0.65
C ALA A 697 -23.81 33.93 1.40
N MET A 698 -23.82 35.14 1.96
CA MET A 698 -24.98 35.68 2.66
C MET A 698 -26.17 35.93 1.73
N MET A 699 -25.89 36.34 0.49
CA MET A 699 -26.91 36.54 -0.54
C MET A 699 -27.53 35.21 -0.95
N MET A 700 -26.72 34.15 -1.09
CA MET A 700 -27.24 32.80 -1.37
C MET A 700 -28.18 32.31 -0.26
N THR A 701 -27.79 32.43 1.00
CA THR A 701 -28.69 32.10 2.13
C THR A 701 -29.96 32.97 2.13
N ALA A 702 -29.86 34.25 1.77
CA ALA A 702 -31.03 35.13 1.66
C ALA A 702 -31.95 34.75 0.48
N CYS A 703 -31.41 34.19 -0.60
CA CYS A 703 -32.19 33.68 -1.72
C CYS A 703 -32.89 32.36 -1.36
N ASP A 704 -32.17 31.45 -0.71
CA ASP A 704 -32.70 30.16 -0.24
C ASP A 704 -33.92 30.36 0.68
N LEU A 705 -33.80 31.27 1.65
CA LEU A 705 -34.89 31.59 2.59
C LEU A 705 -35.94 32.57 2.05
N SER A 706 -35.88 32.97 0.78
CA SER A 706 -36.69 34.07 0.21
C SER A 706 -38.20 33.83 0.24
N ALA A 707 -38.65 32.58 0.32
CA ALA A 707 -40.06 32.23 0.42
C ALA A 707 -40.75 32.89 1.62
N ILE A 708 -40.00 33.16 2.71
CA ILE A 708 -40.53 33.81 3.93
C ILE A 708 -40.87 35.29 3.73
N ALA A 709 -40.32 35.93 2.70
CA ALA A 709 -40.54 37.34 2.38
C ALA A 709 -41.69 37.55 1.37
N LYS A 710 -42.26 36.48 0.82
CA LYS A 710 -43.35 36.53 -0.15
C LYS A 710 -44.68 36.95 0.51
N PRO A 711 -45.67 37.43 -0.25
CA PRO A 711 -46.99 37.75 0.30
C PRO A 711 -47.62 36.58 1.06
N TRP A 712 -48.45 36.86 2.05
CA TRP A 712 -49.04 35.88 2.98
C TRP A 712 -49.71 34.68 2.29
N GLU A 713 -50.44 34.92 1.19
CA GLU A 713 -51.10 33.87 0.40
C GLU A 713 -50.13 32.85 -0.19
N VAL A 714 -48.89 33.28 -0.44
CA VAL A 714 -47.80 32.42 -0.92
C VAL A 714 -47.10 31.77 0.27
N GLN A 715 -46.65 32.59 1.22
CA GLN A 715 -45.87 32.16 2.36
C GLN A 715 -46.59 31.08 3.19
N SER A 716 -47.90 31.24 3.42
CA SER A 716 -48.68 30.29 4.23
C SER A 716 -48.75 28.90 3.60
N LYS A 717 -48.85 28.80 2.26
CA LYS A 717 -48.85 27.53 1.52
C LYS A 717 -47.46 26.90 1.50
N VAL A 718 -46.41 27.71 1.33
CA VAL A 718 -45.03 27.24 1.36
C VAL A 718 -44.68 26.68 2.74
N ALA A 719 -45.05 27.38 3.82
CA ALA A 719 -44.81 26.91 5.19
C ALA A 719 -45.46 25.56 5.48
N LEU A 720 -46.66 25.30 4.95
CA LEU A 720 -47.31 24.00 5.06
C LEU A 720 -46.59 22.91 4.26
N SER A 721 -46.04 23.24 3.09
CA SER A 721 -45.28 22.30 2.26
C SER A 721 -43.97 21.90 2.94
N VAL A 722 -43.26 22.87 3.52
CA VAL A 722 -42.05 22.63 4.33
C VAL A 722 -42.36 21.79 5.57
N ALA A 723 -43.45 22.10 6.27
CA ALA A 723 -43.87 21.34 7.44
C ALA A 723 -44.24 19.89 7.09
N ALA A 724 -44.93 19.68 5.96
CA ALA A 724 -45.25 18.35 5.47
C ALA A 724 -44.00 17.50 5.22
N GLU A 725 -42.96 18.10 4.61
CA GLU A 725 -41.69 17.41 4.37
C GLU A 725 -40.98 17.04 5.68
N PHE A 726 -40.96 17.95 6.66
CA PHE A 726 -40.41 17.65 7.99
C PHE A 726 -41.19 16.54 8.70
N TRP A 727 -42.51 16.48 8.54
CA TRP A 727 -43.32 15.41 9.11
C TRP A 727 -43.07 14.07 8.41
N GLU A 728 -42.91 14.06 7.08
CA GLU A 728 -42.52 12.86 6.34
C GLU A 728 -41.16 12.33 6.79
N GLN A 729 -40.17 13.22 6.99
CA GLN A 729 -38.89 12.82 7.60
C GLN A 729 -39.08 12.30 9.04
N GLY A 730 -39.91 12.94 9.86
CA GLY A 730 -40.18 12.50 11.23
C GLY A 730 -40.84 11.11 11.29
N ASP A 731 -41.70 10.79 10.34
CA ASP A 731 -42.32 9.48 10.19
C ASP A 731 -41.28 8.42 9.76
N LEU A 732 -40.33 8.78 8.89
CA LEU A 732 -39.19 7.93 8.54
C LEU A 732 -38.25 7.69 9.73
N GLU A 733 -37.94 8.71 10.53
CA GLU A 733 -37.11 8.57 11.74
C GLU A 733 -37.79 7.64 12.75
N ARG A 734 -39.10 7.75 12.90
CA ARG A 734 -39.89 6.89 13.79
C ARG A 734 -39.92 5.44 13.32
N THR A 735 -40.06 5.21 12.02
CA THR A 735 -40.26 3.87 11.45
C THR A 735 -38.95 3.12 11.21
N VAL A 736 -37.91 3.82 10.72
CA VAL A 736 -36.64 3.19 10.29
C VAL A 736 -35.60 3.23 11.40
N LEU A 737 -35.54 4.31 12.18
CA LEU A 737 -34.54 4.47 13.24
C LEU A 737 -35.10 4.16 14.63
N GLU A 738 -36.40 3.89 14.75
CA GLU A 738 -37.12 3.64 16.00
C GLU A 738 -36.91 4.77 17.04
N GLN A 739 -36.76 6.00 16.57
CA GLN A 739 -36.53 7.19 17.41
C GLN A 739 -37.76 8.09 17.45
N GLN A 740 -37.99 8.74 18.60
CA GLN A 740 -39.00 9.79 18.66
C GLN A 740 -38.46 11.07 18.02
N PRO A 741 -39.12 11.59 16.97
CA PRO A 741 -38.68 12.81 16.31
C PRO A 741 -38.87 14.02 17.23
N ILE A 742 -38.09 15.08 16.97
CA ILE A 742 -38.27 16.36 17.67
C ILE A 742 -39.63 16.98 17.32
N PRO A 743 -40.19 17.87 18.17
CA PRO A 743 -41.51 18.47 17.96
C PRO A 743 -41.74 19.08 16.57
N MET A 744 -40.69 19.66 15.96
CA MET A 744 -40.75 20.26 14.62
C MET A 744 -41.09 19.25 13.51
N MET A 745 -40.74 17.99 13.71
CA MET A 745 -40.95 16.89 12.76
C MET A 745 -42.10 15.96 13.20
N ASP A 746 -42.80 16.27 14.28
CA ASP A 746 -43.93 15.46 14.76
C ASP A 746 -45.26 16.03 14.24
N ARG A 747 -45.93 15.29 13.35
CA ARG A 747 -47.21 15.69 12.75
C ARG A 747 -48.31 15.94 13.77
N ASN A 748 -48.24 15.29 14.95
CA ASN A 748 -49.18 15.47 16.05
C ASN A 748 -49.07 16.85 16.72
N LYS A 749 -47.96 17.57 16.49
CA LYS A 749 -47.72 18.93 17.00
C LYS A 749 -47.88 20.00 15.92
N SER A 750 -48.61 19.70 14.85
CA SER A 750 -48.87 20.63 13.75
C SER A 750 -49.48 21.97 14.18
N ALA A 751 -50.26 21.98 15.27
CA ALA A 751 -50.85 23.20 15.82
C ALA A 751 -49.82 24.18 16.42
N ASP A 752 -48.61 23.71 16.77
CA ASP A 752 -47.50 24.54 17.26
C ASP A 752 -46.74 25.25 16.11
N LEU A 753 -47.06 24.95 14.84
CA LEU A 753 -46.38 25.52 13.67
C LEU A 753 -46.30 27.06 13.68
N PRO A 754 -47.35 27.83 14.03
CA PRO A 754 -47.26 29.29 14.09
C PRO A 754 -46.17 29.79 15.05
N LYS A 755 -46.04 29.14 16.22
CA LYS A 755 -45.02 29.47 17.21
C LYS A 755 -43.61 29.18 16.69
N MET A 756 -43.43 28.03 16.02
CA MET A 756 -42.15 27.65 15.42
C MET A 756 -41.75 28.61 14.30
N GLN A 757 -42.69 29.01 13.44
CA GLN A 757 -42.47 29.98 12.36
C GLN A 757 -42.06 31.35 12.90
N CYS A 758 -42.73 31.88 13.94
CA CYS A 758 -42.31 33.13 14.58
C CYS A 758 -40.86 33.03 15.11
N GLY A 759 -40.51 31.93 15.76
CA GLY A 759 -39.15 31.70 16.27
C GLY A 759 -38.10 31.66 15.14
N PHE A 760 -38.41 30.99 14.03
CA PHE A 760 -37.54 30.93 12.86
C PHE A 760 -37.33 32.31 12.20
N ILE A 761 -38.42 33.07 12.01
CA ILE A 761 -38.36 34.42 11.47
C ILE A 761 -37.51 35.33 12.35
N ASP A 762 -37.74 35.32 13.66
CA ASP A 762 -37.04 36.20 14.60
C ASP A 762 -35.55 35.83 14.71
N PHE A 763 -35.21 34.52 14.73
CA PHE A 763 -33.84 34.06 14.97
C PHE A 763 -32.94 33.98 13.72
N VAL A 764 -33.50 33.57 12.58
CA VAL A 764 -32.73 33.30 11.35
C VAL A 764 -32.92 34.42 10.33
N CYS A 765 -34.17 34.67 9.92
CA CYS A 765 -34.50 35.53 8.78
C CYS A 765 -34.28 37.02 9.09
N THR A 766 -34.76 37.50 10.25
CA THR A 766 -34.77 38.94 10.57
C THR A 766 -33.37 39.55 10.51
N PHE A 767 -32.35 38.83 10.97
CA PHE A 767 -30.96 39.32 10.93
C PHE A 767 -30.52 39.60 9.49
N VAL A 768 -30.59 38.60 8.61
CA VAL A 768 -30.01 38.71 7.26
C VAL A 768 -30.71 39.79 6.43
N TYR A 769 -32.05 39.86 6.45
CA TYR A 769 -32.78 40.87 5.69
C TYR A 769 -32.71 42.27 6.30
N LYS A 770 -32.56 42.38 7.63
CA LYS A 770 -32.30 43.67 8.27
C LYS A 770 -30.94 44.23 7.82
N GLU A 771 -29.90 43.42 7.88
CA GLU A 771 -28.56 43.82 7.44
C GLU A 771 -28.52 44.12 5.93
N PHE A 772 -29.18 43.32 5.08
CA PHE A 772 -29.31 43.63 3.64
C PHE A 772 -30.09 44.91 3.37
N SER A 773 -31.17 45.20 4.11
CA SER A 773 -31.93 46.45 3.96
C SER A 773 -31.13 47.67 4.41
N ARG A 774 -30.25 47.51 5.40
CA ARG A 774 -29.33 48.57 5.85
C ARG A 774 -28.23 48.79 4.82
N PHE A 775 -27.74 47.70 4.21
CA PHE A 775 -26.73 47.75 3.16
C PHE A 775 -27.26 48.34 1.85
N HIS A 776 -28.46 47.94 1.40
CA HIS A 776 -29.12 48.40 0.17
C HIS A 776 -30.61 48.68 0.43
N PRO A 777 -31.05 49.95 0.33
CA PRO A 777 -32.44 50.34 0.57
C PRO A 777 -33.45 49.66 -0.35
N GLN A 778 -33.04 49.26 -1.55
CA GLN A 778 -33.86 48.58 -2.55
C GLN A 778 -34.39 47.22 -2.08
N ILE A 779 -33.74 46.60 -1.08
CA ILE A 779 -34.11 45.30 -0.52
C ILE A 779 -35.12 45.46 0.64
N LYS A 780 -35.38 46.69 1.10
CA LYS A 780 -36.35 46.98 2.17
C LYS A 780 -37.73 46.30 1.98
N PRO A 781 -38.31 46.20 0.77
CA PRO A 781 -39.59 45.51 0.58
C PRO A 781 -39.58 44.05 1.07
N MET A 782 -38.45 43.33 0.96
CA MET A 782 -38.35 41.96 1.50
C MET A 782 -38.42 41.95 3.02
N LEU A 783 -37.74 42.89 3.70
CA LEU A 783 -37.81 43.01 5.15
C LEU A 783 -39.22 43.36 5.61
N ASP A 784 -39.88 44.32 4.95
CA ASP A 784 -41.24 44.73 5.28
C ASP A 784 -42.22 43.55 5.09
N GLY A 785 -42.03 42.72 4.06
CA GLY A 785 -42.78 41.48 3.84
C GLY A 785 -42.62 40.46 4.97
N ILE A 786 -41.39 40.27 5.46
CA ILE A 786 -41.11 39.38 6.59
C ILE A 786 -41.78 39.87 7.87
N LEU A 787 -41.68 41.17 8.16
CA LEU A 787 -42.31 41.76 9.35
C LEU A 787 -43.83 41.63 9.30
N ASN A 788 -44.43 41.76 8.11
CA ASN A 788 -45.85 41.53 7.92
C ASN A 788 -46.22 40.06 8.15
N ASN A 789 -45.50 39.12 7.55
CA ASN A 789 -45.75 37.68 7.75
C ASN A 789 -45.55 37.26 9.21
N ARG A 790 -44.59 37.85 9.92
CA ARG A 790 -44.36 37.65 11.36
C ARG A 790 -45.56 38.09 12.19
N LYS A 791 -46.21 39.19 11.81
CA LYS A 791 -47.45 39.66 12.46
C LYS A 791 -48.60 38.69 12.25
N GLU A 792 -48.79 38.19 11.03
CA GLU A 792 -49.84 37.21 10.70
C GLU A 792 -49.63 35.88 11.44
N TRP A 793 -48.39 35.36 11.49
CA TRP A 793 -48.06 34.17 12.27
C TRP A 793 -48.26 34.37 13.77
N ASN A 794 -47.91 35.55 14.30
CA ASN A 794 -48.15 35.85 15.71
C ASN A 794 -49.64 35.90 16.04
N ALA A 795 -50.47 36.47 15.17
CA ALA A 795 -51.93 36.45 15.35
C ALA A 795 -52.46 35.00 15.39
N LYS A 796 -52.00 34.12 14.49
CA LYS A 796 -52.36 32.69 14.51
C LYS A 796 -51.89 31.98 15.78
N LYS A 797 -50.69 32.30 16.26
CA LYS A 797 -50.15 31.78 17.51
C LYS A 797 -51.03 32.18 18.70
N GLU A 798 -51.39 33.45 18.82
CA GLU A 798 -52.23 33.96 19.92
C GLU A 798 -53.62 33.32 19.95
N VAL A 799 -54.23 33.10 18.77
CA VAL A 799 -55.52 32.38 18.65
C VAL A 799 -55.40 30.95 19.19
N TYR A 800 -54.32 30.24 18.84
CA TYR A 800 -54.09 28.88 19.32
C TYR A 800 -53.80 28.83 20.83
N GLU A 801 -52.98 29.74 21.36
CA GLU A 801 -52.70 29.84 22.80
C GLU A 801 -53.98 30.15 23.60
N ALA A 802 -54.86 31.01 23.08
CA ALA A 802 -56.16 31.28 23.69
C ALA A 802 -57.07 30.03 23.68
N SER A 803 -57.08 29.27 22.59
CA SER A 803 -57.82 27.99 22.50
C SER A 803 -57.31 26.94 23.48
N LEU A 804 -55.99 26.83 23.66
CA LEU A 804 -55.39 25.91 24.63
C LEU A 804 -55.78 26.30 26.06
N LYS A 805 -55.67 27.59 26.39
CA LYS A 805 -56.03 28.12 27.72
C LYS A 805 -57.50 27.87 28.04
N ALA A 806 -58.40 28.05 27.08
CA ALA A 806 -59.83 27.73 27.26
C ALA A 806 -60.08 26.24 27.55
N ILE A 807 -59.35 25.34 26.87
CA ILE A 807 -59.43 23.88 27.13
C ILE A 807 -58.87 23.53 28.52
N GLU A 808 -57.79 24.18 28.96
CA GLU A 808 -57.24 24.01 30.31
C GLU A 808 -58.22 24.51 31.39
N ASP A 809 -58.83 25.68 31.17
CA ASP A 809 -59.84 26.26 32.06
C ASP A 809 -61.11 25.39 32.14
N GLU A 810 -61.50 24.70 31.05
CA GLU A 810 -62.60 23.71 31.04
C GLU A 810 -62.26 22.37 31.71
N LYS A 811 -60.98 21.98 31.71
CA LYS A 811 -60.49 20.74 32.37
C LYS A 811 -60.29 20.92 33.87
N ALA A 812 -59.91 22.12 34.32
CA ALA A 812 -59.71 22.45 35.73
C ALA A 812 -60.87 22.03 36.67
N PRO A 813 -62.17 22.27 36.35
CA PRO A 813 -63.28 21.80 37.20
C PRO A 813 -63.54 20.28 37.15
N LYS A 814 -63.08 19.57 36.11
CA LYS A 814 -63.24 18.11 36.00
C LYS A 814 -62.19 17.33 36.81
N GLU A 815 -60.98 17.86 36.96
CA GLU A 815 -59.95 17.26 37.82
C GLU A 815 -60.21 17.52 39.32
N ALA A 816 -60.81 18.66 39.67
CA ALA A 816 -61.25 18.94 41.04
C ALA A 816 -62.34 17.97 41.54
N SER A 817 -63.10 17.34 40.63
CA SER A 817 -64.16 16.36 40.97
C SER A 817 -63.66 14.91 41.13
N LYS A 818 -62.38 14.64 40.86
CA LYS A 818 -61.77 13.30 40.92
C LYS A 818 -60.69 13.15 42.02
N ALA A 819 -60.67 14.02 43.03
CA ALA A 819 -59.87 13.79 44.22
C ALA A 819 -60.60 12.81 45.17
N PRO A 820 -60.06 11.62 45.48
CA PRO A 820 -60.66 10.75 46.49
C PRO A 820 -60.41 11.36 47.88
N GLN A 821 -61.49 11.51 48.65
CA GLN A 821 -61.41 11.68 50.09
C GLN A 821 -60.77 10.43 50.69
N ASN A 822 -59.63 10.55 51.39
CA ASN A 822 -59.30 9.76 52.59
C ASN A 822 -58.01 10.21 53.31
N PRO A 823 -57.79 9.79 54.57
CA PRO A 823 -57.55 10.71 55.68
C PRO A 823 -56.10 10.83 56.14
N SER A 824 -55.89 11.85 56.99
CA SER A 824 -54.82 12.04 57.98
C SER A 824 -53.80 10.91 58.19
N GLY A 825 -52.52 11.22 58.02
CA GLY A 825 -51.41 10.43 58.56
C GLY A 825 -50.07 10.93 58.01
N GLY A 826 -49.28 11.61 58.85
CA GLY A 826 -48.04 12.25 58.46
C GLY A 826 -46.85 11.30 58.29
N SER A 827 -45.82 11.77 57.58
CA SER A 827 -44.44 11.86 58.07
C SER A 827 -43.55 12.38 56.95
N LYS A 828 -42.68 13.33 57.29
CA LYS A 828 -41.62 13.84 56.43
C LYS A 828 -40.55 12.76 56.26
N THR A 829 -40.05 12.57 55.05
CA THR A 829 -38.64 12.20 54.87
C THR A 829 -38.15 12.64 53.49
N CYS A 830 -37.02 13.31 53.54
CA CYS A 830 -36.20 13.81 52.45
C CYS A 830 -35.22 12.70 52.06
N SER A 831 -35.08 12.38 50.77
CA SER A 831 -33.81 11.89 50.22
C SER A 831 -33.79 11.87 48.69
N MET A 832 -32.66 12.40 48.21
CA MET A 832 -32.03 12.40 46.89
C MET A 832 -32.38 11.24 45.92
N CYS A 833 -32.49 11.57 44.63
CA CYS A 833 -31.51 11.25 43.59
C CYS A 833 -31.55 12.34 42.51
#